data_AF-A0A399D1U6-F1
#
_entry.id   AF-A0A399D1U6-F1
#
_cell.length_a   1.000
_cell.length_b   1.000
_cell.length_c   1.000
_cell.angle_alpha   90.00
_cell.angle_beta   90.00
_cell.angle_gamma   90.00
#
_symmetry.space_group_name_H-M   'P 1'
#
loop_
_entity.id
_entity.type
_entity.pdbx_description
1 polymer ?
#
loop_
_entity_poly.entity_id
_entity_poly.type
_entity_poly.pdbx_seq_one_letter_code
_entity_poly.pdbx_strand_id
1 'polypeptide(L)'
;MKNLNIKFIILLMSFLSVWITSQGQRIFPGAVGYGTETRGAYGSEVEPIVLTVDTLYAGVLQTGTYSGSFQWAVTQTYPRIVVFEVGGVIDYSSGAARWFEITSPYINIYGQTAPDPGITIKSMAVYFNSHDLLMQNIAIRYGDYLRPDGTVDVEDCFTALSGSYNIVLDHCSFSWGSDELFGVYSGNFTISNCLLYEALHYSYHANESAPNEPEAHGFGAIVRSPIRASIYNNLFGWFTNRFPHIITDSVIYINNYATGYALTGVDVSAAATGNNGAFIGNNFYPTPSMTDSKSEYFSYWRMGLNTSSTIYMNDNNCIRKDSGFTERQCVFSYMPSTNVDAIFTDNSASNVLDISEYNIVPADDVIDSVLVNSGSRPWNRDYFDSLAIVKLKAGEQDYLNSPRAQPAKAYNLSVLDGLLTRDGNMLNGYDFSANNVSFTVNSTSINLTTNTTNQSQVLSAINAQLPSGTEAIDHPNPLCHHIIIQTTSAGANQQIVIGGDASVFGIANGTYVGQDAPYIELNYTPTRHTLGIPSNPHCDGDNDGYTNIEEWAYALMNSTFVADTTCADTTTTDTTLVKIAYVTSNRVMDTTATSTDNDTIIRMLRADENLDVTVFAVADNATVDFTGYDVAIIQESFGSTADILKPTGSAGLENIHIPFIYNKVYALRDNRAVDTGGGTSADISSLSITVDPSFQSNELFDSITFTNNAFDVFHSTANDNGGDGTKSLNYTYGLSLSDTTSLLGTATGITDTTHSIFINDLDSGAQIGSEVLQARMIAFGMNFGAISADYGTNMTSNGLRLWHNAVYSLAGLNDTVPAVPDTTNIQVAYITYNKTMDTSATAVTNDTIIGLLEADDNFDVTVFAVGSDSTISLSGFDIAVVQESFSSLADILKPTGSAGLANINIPFIYNKVYALQNNRAVSSGGGSSGDASGLAITVSPAHQSNELFNGISFTNNEFSVFDTTASDYGGVGTKALNYTYNLTISDTTTLIGTVSEITDTTNSIFLNDIPAGTTVGSETLSARMIAFGMNFGAMSKDYGTNITSAGITLWRNAFYSLAGLTVPTTPVTSLKSAQLNYVAEKEVEEAMIKVYPNPVNDKLNISANDKISKVLMYDLLGTKILEITPQSNNSQIDLHGMPPGTYILKIKTGNRLELHKILKR
;
A
#
# COMPACT_ATOMS: atom_id res chain seq x y z
N MET A 1 45.26 56.29 7.80
CA MET A 1 45.34 55.14 6.87
C MET A 1 45.34 53.79 7.61
N LYS A 2 44.37 53.55 8.52
CA LYS A 2 44.26 52.29 9.28
C LYS A 2 42.87 51.62 9.25
N ASN A 3 41.86 52.26 8.64
CA ASN A 3 40.48 51.73 8.64
C ASN A 3 40.04 51.11 7.30
N LEU A 4 40.91 51.05 6.29
CA LEU A 4 40.57 50.46 4.98
C LEU A 4 40.92 48.96 4.87
N ASN A 5 41.76 48.41 5.77
CA ASN A 5 42.21 47.01 5.71
C ASN A 5 41.36 46.04 6.53
N ILE A 6 40.50 46.50 7.45
CA ILE A 6 39.69 45.61 8.29
C ILE A 6 38.46 45.10 7.51
N LYS A 7 37.85 45.91 6.65
CA LYS A 7 36.70 45.48 5.85
C LYS A 7 37.06 44.48 4.75
N PHE A 8 38.29 44.54 4.22
CA PHE A 8 38.75 43.59 3.19
C PHE A 8 39.16 42.24 3.80
N ILE A 9 39.68 42.22 5.04
CA ILE A 9 40.03 40.98 5.75
C ILE A 9 38.77 40.28 6.29
N ILE A 10 37.75 41.02 6.74
CA ILE A 10 36.47 40.43 7.16
C ILE A 10 35.74 39.83 5.95
N LEU A 11 35.79 40.49 4.78
CA LEU A 11 35.21 39.95 3.54
C LEU A 11 35.96 38.70 3.05
N LEU A 12 37.30 38.65 3.20
CA LEU A 12 38.09 37.47 2.83
C LEU A 12 37.95 36.31 3.83
N MET A 13 37.70 36.60 5.12
CA MET A 13 37.43 35.57 6.14
C MET A 13 35.99 35.02 6.07
N SER A 14 35.02 35.81 5.61
CA SER A 14 33.66 35.31 5.34
C SER A 14 33.57 34.44 4.07
N PHE A 15 34.58 34.47 3.20
CA PHE A 15 34.72 33.51 2.10
C PHE A 15 35.58 32.28 2.46
N LEU A 16 36.23 32.25 3.63
CA LEU A 16 37.11 31.15 4.05
C LEU A 16 36.52 30.24 5.15
N SER A 17 35.28 30.49 5.61
CA SER A 17 34.62 29.69 6.64
C SER A 17 33.50 28.76 6.13
N VAL A 18 33.39 28.55 4.80
CA VAL A 18 32.50 27.53 4.21
C VAL A 18 33.34 26.45 3.55
N TRP A 19 34.19 25.78 4.32
CA TRP A 19 34.77 24.48 3.95
C TRP A 19 35.01 23.70 5.25
N ILE A 20 33.95 23.51 6.04
CA ILE A 20 33.82 22.25 6.76
C ILE A 20 33.23 21.32 5.72
N THR A 21 34.04 20.41 5.21
CA THR A 21 33.59 19.28 4.41
C THR A 21 32.56 18.53 5.24
N SER A 22 31.26 18.76 4.99
CA SER A 22 30.30 17.69 5.23
C SER A 22 30.78 16.55 4.34
N GLN A 23 31.02 15.37 4.92
CA GLN A 23 30.93 14.18 4.07
C GLN A 23 29.53 14.25 3.45
N GLY A 24 29.46 14.24 2.12
CA GLY A 24 28.19 14.31 1.41
C GLY A 24 27.27 13.23 1.96
N GLN A 25 26.10 13.64 2.43
CA GLN A 25 25.11 12.75 2.97
C GLN A 25 24.79 11.64 1.96
N ARG A 26 24.78 10.39 2.43
CA ARG A 26 24.58 9.21 1.58
C ARG A 26 23.10 8.99 1.30
N ILE A 27 22.79 8.23 0.26
CA ILE A 27 21.41 7.97 -0.23
C ILE A 27 20.44 7.39 0.81
N PHE A 28 20.94 6.68 1.82
CA PHE A 28 20.21 6.30 3.04
C PHE A 28 21.21 6.17 4.21
N PRO A 29 20.76 6.20 5.47
CA PRO A 29 21.65 6.12 6.63
C PRO A 29 22.56 4.89 6.60
N GLY A 30 23.88 5.12 6.68
CA GLY A 30 24.88 4.06 6.67
C GLY A 30 25.12 3.38 5.31
N ALA A 31 24.56 3.89 4.21
CA ALA A 31 24.85 3.39 2.87
C ALA A 31 26.34 3.58 2.52
N VAL A 32 26.93 2.56 1.89
CA VAL A 32 28.31 2.61 1.39
C VAL A 32 28.38 2.22 -0.08
N GLY A 33 29.33 2.82 -0.80
CA GLY A 33 29.61 2.50 -2.20
C GLY A 33 29.28 3.60 -3.20
N TYR A 34 29.76 3.43 -4.43
CA TYR A 34 29.84 4.51 -5.40
C TYR A 34 28.49 5.04 -5.88
N GLY A 35 27.44 4.21 -5.87
CA GLY A 35 26.08 4.63 -6.23
C GLY A 35 25.41 5.47 -5.14
N THR A 36 25.92 5.44 -3.91
CA THR A 36 25.30 6.07 -2.73
C THR A 36 25.66 7.55 -2.54
N GLU A 37 26.48 8.11 -3.43
CA GLU A 37 26.92 9.52 -3.41
C GLU A 37 25.79 10.51 -3.77
N THR A 38 24.63 10.01 -4.19
CA THR A 38 23.42 10.81 -4.44
C THR A 38 22.44 10.74 -3.26
N ARG A 39 21.51 11.69 -3.21
CA ARG A 39 20.34 11.70 -2.31
C ARG A 39 19.09 11.07 -2.94
N GLY A 40 19.23 10.43 -4.12
CA GLY A 40 18.13 9.77 -4.81
C GLY A 40 17.01 10.76 -5.15
N ALA A 41 15.79 10.52 -4.66
CA ALA A 41 14.66 11.45 -4.81
C ALA A 41 14.96 12.89 -4.34
N TYR A 42 15.77 13.05 -3.28
CA TYR A 42 16.18 14.34 -2.72
C TYR A 42 17.45 14.92 -3.37
N GLY A 43 17.97 14.29 -4.42
CA GLY A 43 19.08 14.86 -5.23
C GLY A 43 18.63 16.01 -6.14
N SER A 44 17.32 16.23 -6.25
CA SER A 44 16.70 17.27 -7.05
C SER A 44 16.64 18.61 -6.29
N GLU A 45 16.62 19.73 -7.03
CA GLU A 45 16.29 21.06 -6.48
C GLU A 45 14.79 21.22 -6.14
N VAL A 46 13.96 20.31 -6.65
CA VAL A 46 12.51 20.22 -6.39
C VAL A 46 12.26 19.12 -5.37
N GLU A 47 11.49 19.44 -4.33
CA GLU A 47 11.07 18.49 -3.28
C GLU A 47 10.29 17.32 -3.90
N PRO A 48 10.63 16.06 -3.57
CA PRO A 48 10.01 14.89 -4.18
C PRO A 48 8.60 14.63 -3.65
N ILE A 49 7.71 14.14 -4.50
CA ILE A 49 6.34 13.77 -4.11
C ILE A 49 6.32 12.31 -3.64
N VAL A 50 5.62 12.03 -2.53
CA VAL A 50 5.38 10.66 -2.05
C VAL A 50 4.20 10.05 -2.80
N LEU A 51 4.44 8.93 -3.48
CA LEU A 51 3.47 8.18 -4.26
C LEU A 51 3.21 6.81 -3.63
N THR A 52 1.94 6.48 -3.43
CA THR A 52 1.51 5.22 -2.81
C THR A 52 1.07 4.22 -3.88
N VAL A 53 1.74 3.07 -3.91
CA VAL A 53 1.30 1.90 -4.65
C VAL A 53 0.24 1.19 -3.82
N ASP A 54 -1.01 1.27 -4.26
CA ASP A 54 -2.18 0.78 -3.53
C ASP A 54 -2.90 -0.38 -4.26
N THR A 55 -2.35 -0.81 -5.39
CA THR A 55 -2.93 -1.86 -6.22
C THR A 55 -1.84 -2.74 -6.83
N LEU A 56 -2.10 -4.04 -6.88
CA LEU A 56 -1.26 -5.01 -7.59
C LEU A 56 -1.57 -5.05 -9.10
N TYR A 57 -2.27 -4.03 -9.63
CA TYR A 57 -2.59 -3.93 -11.04
C TYR A 57 -1.31 -3.91 -11.89
N ALA A 58 -1.22 -4.89 -12.80
CA ALA A 58 -0.14 -5.03 -13.76
C ALA A 58 -0.38 -4.12 -14.97
N GLY A 59 0.05 -2.86 -14.85
CA GLY A 59 -0.06 -1.85 -15.90
C GLY A 59 0.00 -0.44 -15.32
N VAL A 60 -0.30 0.57 -16.13
CA VAL A 60 -0.39 1.97 -15.68
C VAL A 60 -1.84 2.27 -15.26
N LEU A 61 -2.07 2.45 -13.97
CA LEU A 61 -3.37 2.81 -13.40
C LEU A 61 -3.17 3.82 -12.27
N GLN A 62 -3.81 4.98 -12.38
CA GLN A 62 -3.92 5.94 -11.28
C GLN A 62 -5.22 5.64 -10.52
N THR A 63 -5.13 5.50 -9.20
CA THR A 63 -6.28 5.22 -8.32
C THR A 63 -6.63 6.43 -7.45
N GLY A 64 -5.71 7.38 -7.28
CA GLY A 64 -5.93 8.63 -6.56
C GLY A 64 -4.90 9.70 -6.93
N THR A 65 -4.92 10.86 -6.27
CA THR A 65 -4.06 12.00 -6.59
C THR A 65 -2.57 11.64 -6.55
N TYR A 66 -2.17 10.91 -5.51
CA TYR A 66 -0.80 10.41 -5.32
C TYR A 66 -0.75 8.89 -5.16
N SER A 67 -1.75 8.17 -5.69
CA SER A 67 -1.82 6.71 -5.60
C SER A 67 -2.15 6.03 -6.92
N GLY A 68 -1.62 4.82 -7.09
CA GLY A 68 -1.83 4.02 -8.28
C GLY A 68 -1.08 2.70 -8.29
N SER A 69 -0.93 2.12 -9.48
CA SER A 69 -0.12 0.93 -9.68
C SER A 69 1.38 1.25 -9.61
N PHE A 70 2.20 0.22 -9.37
CA PHE A 70 3.65 0.35 -9.39
C PHE A 70 4.18 1.00 -10.67
N GLN A 71 3.72 0.53 -11.84
CA GLN A 71 4.15 1.08 -13.13
C GLN A 71 3.69 2.53 -13.32
N TRP A 72 2.51 2.93 -12.82
CA TRP A 72 2.11 4.34 -12.82
C TRP A 72 3.05 5.18 -11.95
N ALA A 73 3.32 4.76 -10.71
CA ALA A 73 4.15 5.52 -9.77
C ALA A 73 5.59 5.72 -10.28
N VAL A 74 6.22 4.67 -10.80
CA VAL A 74 7.62 4.76 -11.28
C VAL A 74 7.78 5.49 -12.61
N THR A 75 6.70 5.66 -13.39
CA THR A 75 6.73 6.38 -14.68
C THR A 75 6.43 7.88 -14.58
N GLN A 76 6.15 8.41 -13.38
CA GLN A 76 5.95 9.84 -13.19
C GLN A 76 7.22 10.65 -13.53
N THR A 77 7.03 11.91 -13.93
CA THR A 77 8.09 12.75 -14.51
C THR A 77 8.76 13.70 -13.51
N TYR A 78 8.25 13.77 -12.29
CA TYR A 78 8.81 14.56 -11.18
C TYR A 78 9.65 13.70 -10.23
N PRO A 79 10.52 14.32 -9.40
CA PRO A 79 11.22 13.62 -8.32
C PRO A 79 10.21 12.95 -7.37
N ARG A 80 10.44 11.70 -7.01
CA ARG A 80 9.38 10.90 -6.36
C ARG A 80 9.89 9.83 -5.41
N ILE A 81 9.11 9.59 -4.38
CA ILE A 81 9.30 8.52 -3.41
C ILE A 81 8.14 7.55 -3.57
N VAL A 82 8.42 6.28 -3.86
CA VAL A 82 7.41 5.26 -4.08
C VAL A 82 7.35 4.35 -2.85
N VAL A 83 6.18 4.32 -2.22
CA VAL A 83 5.85 3.46 -1.06
C VAL A 83 4.68 2.53 -1.43
N PHE A 84 4.45 1.49 -0.65
CA PHE A 84 3.48 0.42 -0.92
C PHE A 84 2.51 0.20 0.24
N GLU A 85 1.21 0.31 -0.05
CA GLU A 85 0.12 -0.13 0.83
C GLU A 85 -0.34 -1.56 0.55
N VAL A 86 0.04 -2.11 -0.59
CA VAL A 86 -0.26 -3.49 -0.97
C VAL A 86 0.99 -4.37 -0.94
N GLY A 87 0.78 -5.65 -0.65
CA GLY A 87 1.77 -6.72 -0.72
C GLY A 87 1.22 -7.86 -1.57
N GLY A 88 2.10 -8.58 -2.26
CA GLY A 88 1.77 -9.69 -3.13
C GLY A 88 2.50 -9.64 -4.47
N VAL A 89 1.87 -10.20 -5.50
CA VAL A 89 2.45 -10.34 -6.84
C VAL A 89 1.79 -9.39 -7.81
N ILE A 90 2.59 -8.55 -8.48
CA ILE A 90 2.18 -7.78 -9.65
C ILE A 90 2.44 -8.67 -10.86
N ASP A 91 1.39 -9.31 -11.36
CA ASP A 91 1.49 -10.36 -12.38
C ASP A 91 1.26 -9.82 -13.78
N TYR A 92 2.36 -9.62 -14.51
CA TYR A 92 2.30 -9.16 -15.90
C TYR A 92 2.10 -10.30 -16.90
N SER A 93 1.89 -11.56 -16.49
CA SER A 93 1.76 -12.74 -17.37
C SER A 93 0.74 -12.61 -18.51
N SER A 94 -0.25 -11.71 -18.39
CA SER A 94 -1.24 -11.42 -19.43
C SER A 94 -0.96 -10.15 -20.25
N GLY A 95 0.12 -9.42 -19.95
CA GLY A 95 0.52 -8.18 -20.62
C GLY A 95 1.06 -8.38 -22.04
N ALA A 96 0.80 -7.41 -22.91
CA ALA A 96 1.28 -7.40 -24.30
C ALA A 96 2.79 -7.12 -24.41
N ALA A 97 3.38 -6.42 -23.44
CA ALA A 97 4.81 -6.19 -23.30
C ALA A 97 5.32 -6.87 -22.03
N ARG A 98 6.55 -7.42 -22.09
CA ARG A 98 7.25 -8.03 -20.95
C ARG A 98 8.32 -7.13 -20.35
N TRP A 99 8.33 -5.86 -20.71
CA TRP A 99 9.28 -4.89 -20.17
C TRP A 99 8.62 -3.52 -20.02
N PHE A 100 9.15 -2.68 -19.12
CA PHE A 100 8.90 -1.24 -19.10
C PHE A 100 10.16 -0.47 -18.69
N GLU A 101 10.21 0.80 -19.07
CA GLU A 101 11.33 1.71 -18.77
C GLU A 101 10.95 2.76 -17.72
N ILE A 102 11.84 2.97 -16.75
CA ILE A 102 11.87 4.12 -15.85
C ILE A 102 12.85 5.14 -16.44
N THR A 103 12.31 6.23 -17.01
CA THR A 103 13.08 7.24 -17.75
C THR A 103 13.29 8.55 -16.97
N SER A 104 12.50 8.80 -15.93
CA SER A 104 12.59 10.02 -15.11
C SER A 104 13.51 9.83 -13.90
N PRO A 105 14.44 10.77 -13.62
CA PRO A 105 15.45 10.65 -12.57
C PRO A 105 14.87 10.89 -11.17
N TYR A 106 15.73 10.87 -10.15
CA TYR A 106 15.43 11.23 -8.77
C TYR A 106 14.26 10.42 -8.19
N ILE A 107 14.51 9.14 -7.97
CA ILE A 107 13.49 8.20 -7.50
C ILE A 107 14.01 7.31 -6.38
N ASN A 108 13.24 7.25 -5.29
CA ASN A 108 13.43 6.26 -4.22
C ASN A 108 12.23 5.30 -4.22
N ILE A 109 12.49 4.00 -4.16
CA ILE A 109 11.45 2.96 -4.12
C ILE A 109 11.66 2.10 -2.87
N TYR A 110 10.74 2.23 -1.91
CA TYR A 110 10.83 1.60 -0.59
C TYR A 110 9.91 0.37 -0.50
N GLY A 111 10.35 -0.77 -1.04
CA GLY A 111 9.60 -2.03 -0.99
C GLY A 111 9.33 -2.55 0.43
N GLN A 112 10.12 -2.14 1.42
CA GLN A 112 9.97 -2.56 2.82
C GLN A 112 8.67 -2.07 3.45
N THR A 113 8.05 -1.04 2.88
CA THR A 113 6.75 -0.54 3.37
C THR A 113 5.60 -1.49 3.00
N ALA A 114 5.79 -2.42 2.06
CA ALA A 114 4.74 -3.37 1.69
C ALA A 114 4.40 -4.33 2.84
N PRO A 115 3.11 -4.63 3.08
CA PRO A 115 2.70 -5.66 4.02
C PRO A 115 3.21 -7.05 3.59
N ASP A 116 3.15 -8.04 4.49
CA ASP A 116 3.52 -9.44 4.18
C ASP A 116 2.77 -9.95 2.94
N PRO A 117 3.41 -10.59 1.94
CA PRO A 117 4.80 -11.07 1.91
C PRO A 117 5.82 -10.09 1.32
N GLY A 118 5.45 -8.83 1.07
CA GLY A 118 6.26 -7.87 0.32
C GLY A 118 5.78 -7.77 -1.12
N ILE A 119 6.57 -7.13 -2.00
CA ILE A 119 6.21 -6.94 -3.41
C ILE A 119 7.09 -7.79 -4.32
N THR A 120 6.43 -8.59 -5.16
CA THR A 120 7.05 -9.35 -6.23
C THR A 120 6.53 -8.88 -7.60
N ILE A 121 7.43 -8.52 -8.49
CA ILE A 121 7.14 -8.25 -9.90
C ILE A 121 7.35 -9.55 -10.67
N LYS A 122 6.31 -10.02 -11.35
CA LYS A 122 6.32 -11.28 -12.10
C LYS A 122 6.16 -11.03 -13.60
N SER A 123 6.95 -11.72 -14.41
CA SER A 123 6.83 -11.71 -15.88
C SER A 123 6.96 -10.33 -16.52
N MET A 124 7.84 -9.51 -15.94
CA MET A 124 8.14 -8.16 -16.37
C MET A 124 9.59 -7.81 -16.05
N ALA A 125 10.33 -7.41 -17.07
CA ALA A 125 11.68 -6.85 -16.98
C ALA A 125 11.60 -5.35 -16.69
N VAL A 126 12.48 -4.85 -15.80
CA VAL A 126 12.53 -3.43 -15.43
C VAL A 126 13.79 -2.81 -16.01
N TYR A 127 13.59 -1.87 -16.93
CA TYR A 127 14.68 -1.07 -17.49
C TYR A 127 14.78 0.28 -16.77
N PHE A 128 16.00 0.69 -16.43
CA PHE A 128 16.29 2.04 -15.94
C PHE A 128 17.14 2.80 -16.94
N ASN A 129 16.66 3.98 -17.33
CA ASN A 129 17.27 4.83 -18.37
C ASN A 129 17.31 6.28 -17.90
N SER A 130 17.94 6.52 -16.75
CA SER A 130 17.98 7.82 -16.09
C SER A 130 19.07 7.88 -15.02
N HIS A 131 19.00 8.80 -14.07
CA HIS A 131 19.97 8.89 -12.98
C HIS A 131 19.32 9.06 -11.59
N ASP A 132 20.08 8.74 -10.55
CA ASP A 132 19.69 8.86 -9.14
C ASP A 132 18.49 7.97 -8.75
N LEU A 133 18.76 6.67 -8.66
CA LEU A 133 17.80 5.62 -8.27
C LEU A 133 18.22 4.94 -6.98
N LEU A 134 17.30 4.89 -6.02
CA LEU A 134 17.29 3.92 -4.92
C LEU A 134 16.14 2.94 -5.12
N MET A 135 16.42 1.64 -5.13
CA MET A 135 15.40 0.59 -5.09
C MET A 135 15.74 -0.41 -3.99
N GLN A 136 14.79 -0.61 -3.07
CA GLN A 136 14.97 -1.52 -1.94
C GLN A 136 13.81 -2.51 -1.79
N ASN A 137 14.12 -3.71 -1.29
CA ASN A 137 13.15 -4.68 -0.78
C ASN A 137 12.08 -5.13 -1.79
N ILE A 138 12.46 -5.23 -3.06
CA ILE A 138 11.60 -5.75 -4.14
C ILE A 138 12.15 -7.07 -4.65
N ALA A 139 11.25 -8.02 -4.94
CA ALA A 139 11.58 -9.21 -5.69
C ALA A 139 11.16 -9.06 -7.15
N ILE A 140 12.02 -9.43 -8.10
CA ILE A 140 11.70 -9.49 -9.54
C ILE A 140 11.95 -10.93 -10.01
N ARG A 141 10.90 -11.53 -10.57
CA ARG A 141 10.87 -12.91 -11.03
C ARG A 141 10.34 -12.96 -12.46
N TYR A 142 11.25 -12.86 -13.42
CA TYR A 142 10.87 -12.70 -14.84
C TYR A 142 10.15 -13.96 -15.36
N GLY A 143 10.83 -15.11 -15.37
CA GLY A 143 10.31 -16.35 -15.93
C GLY A 143 10.30 -16.32 -17.47
N ASP A 144 9.52 -17.20 -18.09
CA ASP A 144 9.52 -17.41 -19.55
C ASP A 144 8.10 -17.50 -20.12
N TYR A 145 7.18 -16.73 -19.53
CA TYR A 145 5.79 -16.71 -19.95
C TYR A 145 5.62 -16.12 -21.36
N LEU A 146 5.07 -16.93 -22.27
CA LEU A 146 4.58 -16.47 -23.58
C LEU A 146 3.69 -15.25 -23.41
N ARG A 147 3.85 -14.27 -24.29
CA ARG A 147 2.90 -13.17 -24.44
C ARG A 147 1.55 -13.70 -24.97
N PRO A 148 0.45 -12.94 -24.83
CA PRO A 148 -0.86 -13.32 -25.36
C PRO A 148 -0.87 -13.61 -26.88
N ASP A 149 0.07 -13.04 -27.65
CA ASP A 149 0.22 -13.26 -29.09
C ASP A 149 1.09 -14.49 -29.44
N GLY A 150 1.58 -15.22 -28.43
CA GLY A 150 2.44 -16.39 -28.59
C GLY A 150 3.92 -16.09 -28.81
N THR A 151 4.33 -14.82 -28.76
CA THR A 151 5.76 -14.44 -28.83
C THR A 151 6.45 -14.51 -27.46
N VAL A 152 7.77 -14.51 -27.46
CA VAL A 152 8.63 -14.53 -26.27
C VAL A 152 9.59 -13.35 -26.30
N ASP A 153 9.84 -12.76 -25.13
CA ASP A 153 10.98 -11.87 -24.94
C ASP A 153 11.99 -12.55 -24.03
N VAL A 154 13.25 -12.43 -24.41
CA VAL A 154 14.40 -12.90 -23.66
C VAL A 154 15.00 -11.67 -23.00
N GLU A 155 14.90 -11.59 -21.68
CA GLU A 155 15.17 -10.37 -20.93
C GLU A 155 15.81 -10.67 -19.58
N ASP A 156 16.50 -9.65 -19.06
CA ASP A 156 16.96 -9.63 -17.66
C ASP A 156 15.80 -9.36 -16.70
N CYS A 157 16.00 -9.60 -15.40
CA CYS A 157 15.04 -9.08 -14.42
C CYS A 157 15.13 -7.56 -14.30
N PHE A 158 16.36 -7.02 -14.25
CA PHE A 158 16.61 -5.59 -14.20
C PHE A 158 17.83 -5.21 -15.06
N THR A 159 17.67 -4.16 -15.87
CA THR A 159 18.75 -3.62 -16.69
C THR A 159 18.87 -2.10 -16.57
N ALA A 160 20.03 -1.60 -16.15
CA ALA A 160 20.37 -0.18 -16.27
C ALA A 160 21.05 0.10 -17.62
N LEU A 161 20.38 0.89 -18.46
CA LEU A 161 20.84 1.22 -19.81
C LEU A 161 22.00 2.22 -19.80
N SER A 162 22.78 2.19 -20.88
CA SER A 162 23.91 3.09 -21.11
C SER A 162 23.49 4.56 -21.02
N GLY A 163 24.21 5.33 -20.21
CA GLY A 163 23.93 6.75 -19.92
C GLY A 163 23.35 6.99 -18.53
N SER A 164 22.79 5.95 -17.89
CA SER A 164 22.33 5.97 -16.51
C SER A 164 23.45 6.11 -15.45
N TYR A 165 23.21 6.66 -14.27
CA TYR A 165 24.24 6.72 -13.21
C TYR A 165 23.64 6.97 -11.83
N ASN A 166 24.44 6.76 -10.78
CA ASN A 166 24.04 6.86 -9.37
C ASN A 166 22.86 5.93 -9.06
N ILE A 167 23.11 4.63 -9.19
CA ILE A 167 22.09 3.59 -9.01
C ILE A 167 22.44 2.74 -7.80
N VAL A 168 21.47 2.56 -6.92
CA VAL A 168 21.58 1.71 -5.72
C VAL A 168 20.44 0.71 -5.70
N LEU A 169 20.80 -0.57 -5.73
CA LEU A 169 19.91 -1.69 -5.51
C LEU A 169 20.32 -2.36 -4.21
N ASP A 170 19.48 -2.29 -3.18
CA ASP A 170 19.80 -2.81 -1.86
C ASP A 170 18.67 -3.71 -1.35
N HIS A 171 19.01 -4.90 -0.83
CA HIS A 171 18.00 -5.86 -0.37
C HIS A 171 16.96 -6.19 -1.45
N CYS A 172 17.36 -6.46 -2.69
CA CYS A 172 16.45 -6.95 -3.74
C CYS A 172 16.67 -8.45 -4.00
N SER A 173 15.64 -9.13 -4.51
CA SER A 173 15.74 -10.53 -4.96
C SER A 173 15.50 -10.62 -6.47
N PHE A 174 16.39 -11.30 -7.18
CA PHE A 174 16.29 -11.51 -8.63
C PHE A 174 16.35 -13.01 -8.94
N SER A 175 15.36 -13.53 -9.63
CA SER A 175 15.34 -14.93 -10.04
C SER A 175 14.67 -15.16 -11.38
N TRP A 176 14.99 -16.30 -12.00
CA TRP A 176 14.32 -16.81 -13.19
C TRP A 176 14.40 -15.86 -14.42
N GLY A 177 15.46 -15.07 -14.54
CA GLY A 177 15.80 -14.35 -15.78
C GLY A 177 16.01 -15.31 -16.94
N SER A 178 15.60 -14.92 -18.15
CA SER A 178 15.76 -15.74 -19.36
C SER A 178 16.96 -15.35 -20.22
N ASP A 179 17.52 -14.15 -20.00
CA ASP A 179 18.86 -13.72 -20.41
C ASP A 179 19.81 -13.76 -19.19
N GLU A 180 20.19 -12.62 -18.60
CA GLU A 180 20.82 -12.57 -17.27
C GLU A 180 19.78 -12.36 -16.15
N LEU A 181 20.17 -12.50 -14.88
CA LEU A 181 19.33 -11.95 -13.80
C LEU A 181 19.43 -10.43 -13.75
N PHE A 182 20.59 -9.88 -14.13
CA PHE A 182 20.94 -8.52 -13.83
C PHE A 182 21.96 -7.92 -14.82
N GLY A 183 21.67 -6.73 -15.35
CA GLY A 183 22.55 -6.00 -16.26
C GLY A 183 22.76 -4.54 -15.90
N VAL A 184 24.00 -4.06 -15.91
CA VAL A 184 24.32 -2.63 -15.79
C VAL A 184 25.33 -2.23 -16.85
N TYR A 185 24.92 -1.27 -17.68
CA TYR A 185 25.70 -0.77 -18.82
C TYR A 185 26.22 0.66 -18.62
N SER A 186 26.32 1.12 -17.36
CA SER A 186 26.34 2.55 -17.06
C SER A 186 27.11 2.95 -15.80
N GLY A 187 27.11 4.24 -15.42
CA GLY A 187 28.00 4.92 -14.44
C GLY A 187 27.97 4.44 -12.98
N ASN A 188 28.21 5.33 -12.01
CA ASN A 188 28.36 4.98 -10.58
C ASN A 188 27.24 4.04 -10.10
N PHE A 189 27.63 2.89 -9.54
CA PHE A 189 26.68 1.81 -9.23
C PHE A 189 26.98 1.12 -7.90
N THR A 190 25.93 0.72 -7.18
CA THR A 190 26.02 -0.11 -5.98
C THR A 190 24.93 -1.17 -5.96
N ILE A 191 25.33 -2.42 -5.73
CA ILE A 191 24.44 -3.53 -5.38
C ILE A 191 24.86 -4.15 -4.06
N SER A 192 23.94 -4.17 -3.11
CA SER A 192 24.22 -4.60 -1.75
C SER A 192 23.11 -5.45 -1.15
N ASN A 193 23.50 -6.45 -0.36
CA ASN A 193 22.57 -7.30 0.37
C ASN A 193 21.49 -7.94 -0.55
N CYS A 194 21.76 -8.15 -1.84
CA CYS A 194 20.81 -8.73 -2.78
C CYS A 194 20.94 -10.26 -2.87
N LEU A 195 19.84 -10.91 -3.23
CA LEU A 195 19.76 -12.35 -3.46
C LEU A 195 19.51 -12.60 -4.95
N LEU A 196 20.51 -13.10 -5.67
CA LEU A 196 20.43 -13.43 -7.08
C LEU A 196 20.50 -14.94 -7.23
N TYR A 197 19.45 -15.58 -7.74
CA TYR A 197 19.40 -17.04 -7.79
C TYR A 197 18.60 -17.64 -8.96
N GLU A 198 18.94 -18.88 -9.33
CA GLU A 198 18.15 -19.71 -10.27
C GLU A 198 17.86 -18.99 -11.61
N ALA A 199 18.88 -18.50 -12.31
CA ALA A 199 18.72 -18.04 -13.70
C ALA A 199 18.28 -19.20 -14.60
N LEU A 200 17.39 -18.97 -15.58
CA LEU A 200 16.87 -20.05 -16.42
C LEU A 200 17.95 -20.51 -17.42
N HIS A 201 18.44 -21.74 -17.23
CA HIS A 201 19.58 -22.22 -17.99
C HIS A 201 19.26 -22.57 -19.45
N TYR A 202 18.15 -23.27 -19.68
CA TYR A 202 17.60 -23.50 -21.02
C TYR A 202 16.20 -22.90 -21.11
N SER A 203 16.13 -21.69 -21.67
CA SER A 203 14.90 -20.97 -22.01
C SER A 203 14.92 -20.56 -23.49
N TYR A 204 14.28 -19.45 -23.83
CA TYR A 204 14.15 -18.95 -25.20
C TYR A 204 15.37 -18.18 -25.72
N HIS A 205 16.45 -18.09 -24.94
CA HIS A 205 17.68 -17.41 -25.36
C HIS A 205 18.30 -18.06 -26.60
N ALA A 206 18.37 -17.31 -27.70
CA ALA A 206 18.92 -17.79 -28.95
C ALA A 206 20.44 -17.67 -28.97
N ASN A 207 21.10 -18.57 -29.68
CA ASN A 207 22.53 -18.52 -29.89
C ASN A 207 22.92 -17.25 -30.65
N GLU A 208 23.76 -16.41 -30.03
CA GLU A 208 24.20 -15.14 -30.60
C GLU A 208 24.99 -15.30 -31.92
N SER A 209 25.53 -16.49 -32.17
CA SER A 209 26.22 -16.87 -33.42
C SER A 209 25.32 -17.57 -34.44
N ALA A 210 24.10 -17.96 -34.08
CA ALA A 210 23.13 -18.67 -34.92
C ALA A 210 21.68 -18.45 -34.43
N PRO A 211 20.94 -17.44 -34.93
CA PRO A 211 19.72 -16.87 -34.32
C PRO A 211 18.48 -17.77 -34.14
N ASN A 212 18.56 -19.07 -34.40
CA ASN A 212 17.41 -19.99 -34.35
C ASN A 212 17.64 -21.19 -33.42
N GLU A 213 18.73 -21.20 -32.65
CA GLU A 213 19.10 -22.35 -31.83
C GLU A 213 19.12 -21.97 -30.35
N PRO A 214 18.45 -22.71 -29.45
CA PRO A 214 18.45 -22.40 -28.02
C PRO A 214 19.84 -22.62 -27.40
N GLU A 215 20.39 -21.57 -26.80
CA GLU A 215 21.67 -21.56 -26.08
C GLU A 215 21.47 -21.81 -24.57
N ALA A 216 22.50 -22.34 -23.94
CA ALA A 216 22.56 -22.49 -22.48
C ALA A 216 22.97 -21.14 -21.87
N HIS A 217 22.01 -20.38 -21.34
CA HIS A 217 22.20 -18.96 -21.00
C HIS A 217 21.67 -18.58 -19.61
N GLY A 218 21.67 -19.50 -18.66
CA GLY A 218 21.32 -19.17 -17.26
C GLY A 218 22.46 -18.42 -16.59
N PHE A 219 22.61 -17.13 -16.87
CA PHE A 219 23.71 -16.30 -16.39
C PHE A 219 23.28 -15.34 -15.27
N GLY A 220 24.22 -15.04 -14.38
CA GLY A 220 23.96 -14.20 -13.20
C GLY A 220 23.86 -12.74 -13.52
N ALA A 221 25.00 -12.07 -13.63
CA ALA A 221 25.06 -10.62 -13.71
C ALA A 221 26.15 -10.11 -14.65
N ILE A 222 25.84 -9.11 -15.47
CA ILE A 222 26.81 -8.37 -16.28
C ILE A 222 26.93 -6.92 -15.80
N VAL A 223 28.17 -6.50 -15.57
CA VAL A 223 28.53 -5.14 -15.14
C VAL A 223 29.51 -4.59 -16.16
N ARG A 224 29.03 -3.82 -17.13
CA ARG A 224 29.79 -3.37 -18.30
C ARG A 224 29.73 -1.86 -18.47
N SER A 225 30.87 -1.21 -18.68
CA SER A 225 30.94 0.25 -18.84
C SER A 225 30.44 1.14 -17.67
N PRO A 226 30.57 0.77 -16.37
CA PRO A 226 30.63 1.76 -15.30
C PRO A 226 32.01 2.37 -15.14
N ILE A 227 32.02 3.59 -14.59
CA ILE A 227 33.24 4.29 -14.15
C ILE A 227 33.64 3.83 -12.73
N ARG A 228 32.69 3.46 -11.85
CA ARG A 228 32.95 2.86 -10.51
C ARG A 228 31.78 1.97 -10.04
N ALA A 229 32.06 0.76 -9.55
CA ALA A 229 31.06 -0.21 -9.09
C ALA A 229 31.37 -0.77 -7.69
N SER A 230 30.34 -0.86 -6.84
CA SER A 230 30.40 -1.48 -5.52
C SER A 230 29.43 -2.65 -5.45
N ILE A 231 29.94 -3.84 -5.12
CA ILE A 231 29.21 -5.11 -5.13
C ILE A 231 29.54 -5.80 -3.81
N TYR A 232 28.63 -5.79 -2.82
CA TYR A 232 28.94 -6.35 -1.51
C TYR A 232 27.77 -7.01 -0.78
N ASN A 233 28.09 -7.97 0.10
CA ASN A 233 27.10 -8.73 0.89
C ASN A 233 26.02 -9.44 0.06
N ASN A 234 26.27 -9.71 -1.22
CA ASN A 234 25.28 -10.35 -2.09
C ASN A 234 25.43 -11.87 -2.08
N LEU A 235 24.30 -12.56 -2.27
CA LEU A 235 24.28 -13.97 -2.63
C LEU A 235 24.13 -14.10 -4.14
N PHE A 236 25.03 -14.85 -4.77
CA PHE A 236 24.98 -15.21 -6.17
C PHE A 236 24.86 -16.74 -6.29
N GLY A 237 23.72 -17.24 -6.72
CA GLY A 237 23.35 -18.65 -6.59
C GLY A 237 22.83 -19.30 -7.86
N TRP A 238 23.23 -20.56 -8.14
CA TRP A 238 22.56 -21.46 -9.09
C TRP A 238 22.38 -20.92 -10.53
N PHE A 239 23.46 -20.40 -11.09
CA PHE A 239 23.57 -20.08 -12.53
C PHE A 239 24.92 -20.59 -13.10
N THR A 240 25.09 -20.62 -14.42
CA THR A 240 26.26 -21.26 -15.06
C THR A 240 27.51 -20.39 -15.15
N ASN A 241 27.34 -19.08 -15.22
CA ASN A 241 28.42 -18.14 -15.46
C ASN A 241 28.03 -16.72 -15.01
N ARG A 242 28.99 -15.79 -15.04
CA ARG A 242 28.83 -14.38 -14.68
C ARG A 242 28.45 -14.20 -13.21
N PHE A 243 29.39 -14.51 -12.32
CA PHE A 243 29.28 -14.40 -10.86
C PHE A 243 29.93 -13.14 -10.23
N PRO A 244 29.77 -11.88 -10.71
CA PRO A 244 29.33 -11.33 -12.00
C PRO A 244 30.42 -11.42 -13.10
N HIS A 245 30.11 -10.94 -14.32
CA HIS A 245 31.09 -10.56 -15.34
C HIS A 245 31.32 -9.04 -15.31
N ILE A 246 32.56 -8.64 -15.04
CA ILE A 246 32.96 -7.26 -14.77
C ILE A 246 33.82 -6.70 -15.90
N ILE A 247 33.39 -5.57 -16.44
CA ILE A 247 34.08 -4.74 -17.43
C ILE A 247 33.99 -3.27 -16.97
N THR A 248 34.71 -2.92 -15.90
CA THR A 248 34.66 -1.57 -15.27
C THR A 248 36.04 -1.08 -14.79
N ASP A 249 36.21 0.24 -14.77
CA ASP A 249 37.46 0.92 -14.40
C ASP A 249 37.78 0.79 -12.89
N SER A 250 36.77 0.79 -12.02
CA SER A 250 36.93 0.61 -10.56
C SER A 250 35.88 -0.32 -9.98
N VAL A 251 36.30 -1.37 -9.27
CA VAL A 251 35.38 -2.35 -8.67
C VAL A 251 35.73 -2.67 -7.22
N ILE A 252 34.72 -2.59 -6.36
CA ILE A 252 34.75 -3.12 -5.00
C ILE A 252 33.85 -4.36 -4.98
N TYR A 253 34.43 -5.51 -4.64
CA TYR A 253 33.74 -6.80 -4.55
C TYR A 253 34.04 -7.41 -3.17
N ILE A 254 33.16 -7.18 -2.19
CA ILE A 254 33.43 -7.49 -0.78
C ILE A 254 32.32 -8.34 -0.15
N ASN A 255 32.67 -9.34 0.66
CA ASN A 255 31.72 -10.15 1.44
C ASN A 255 30.61 -10.83 0.60
N ASN A 256 30.85 -11.13 -0.67
CA ASN A 256 29.86 -11.82 -1.49
C ASN A 256 29.98 -13.33 -1.29
N TYR A 257 28.84 -14.01 -1.30
CA TYR A 257 28.79 -15.47 -1.35
C TYR A 257 28.27 -15.92 -2.71
N ALA A 258 29.15 -16.56 -3.48
CA ALA A 258 28.84 -17.11 -4.78
C ALA A 258 28.88 -18.64 -4.75
N THR A 259 27.84 -19.27 -5.30
CA THR A 259 27.63 -20.72 -5.29
C THR A 259 26.78 -21.19 -6.47
N GLY A 260 26.98 -22.42 -6.91
CA GLY A 260 26.17 -23.03 -7.97
C GLY A 260 27.00 -23.74 -9.02
N TYR A 261 26.39 -23.97 -10.17
CA TYR A 261 26.98 -24.73 -11.27
C TYR A 261 27.86 -23.86 -12.18
N ALA A 262 28.81 -23.19 -11.55
CA ALA A 262 29.67 -22.21 -12.19
C ALA A 262 30.82 -22.89 -12.97
N LEU A 263 30.99 -22.51 -14.25
CA LEU A 263 32.25 -22.79 -14.95
C LEU A 263 33.40 -21.97 -14.38
N THR A 264 33.12 -20.76 -13.89
CA THR A 264 34.09 -19.82 -13.34
C THR A 264 33.43 -18.98 -12.25
N GLY A 265 34.19 -18.58 -11.23
CA GLY A 265 33.75 -17.55 -10.28
C GLY A 265 33.70 -16.16 -10.91
N VAL A 266 34.06 -15.12 -10.16
CA VAL A 266 33.96 -13.74 -10.66
C VAL A 266 34.85 -13.51 -11.89
N ASP A 267 34.24 -13.06 -12.99
CA ASP A 267 34.90 -12.83 -14.28
C ASP A 267 35.32 -11.37 -14.40
N VAL A 268 36.61 -11.15 -14.67
CA VAL A 268 37.17 -9.81 -14.88
C VAL A 268 37.75 -9.70 -16.29
N SER A 269 37.25 -8.72 -17.04
CA SER A 269 37.74 -8.35 -18.37
C SER A 269 38.24 -6.91 -18.42
N ALA A 270 39.10 -6.62 -19.40
CA ALA A 270 39.72 -5.31 -19.54
C ALA A 270 38.71 -4.18 -19.70
N ALA A 271 38.80 -3.19 -18.82
CA ALA A 271 38.11 -1.91 -18.97
C ALA A 271 38.92 -0.93 -19.84
N ALA A 272 38.32 0.21 -20.18
CA ALA A 272 38.90 1.17 -21.11
C ALA A 272 40.19 1.82 -20.57
N THR A 273 40.29 2.05 -19.26
CA THR A 273 41.45 2.68 -18.63
C THR A 273 42.31 1.71 -17.80
N GLY A 274 41.93 0.43 -17.74
CA GLY A 274 42.45 -0.55 -16.78
C GLY A 274 41.48 -0.75 -15.62
N ASN A 275 41.60 -1.87 -14.94
CA ASN A 275 40.72 -2.23 -13.83
C ASN A 275 41.44 -2.01 -12.50
N ASN A 276 40.93 -1.10 -11.66
CA ASN A 276 41.30 -1.01 -10.26
C ASN A 276 40.29 -1.83 -9.45
N GLY A 277 40.74 -2.84 -8.71
CA GLY A 277 39.85 -3.80 -8.08
C GLY A 277 40.21 -4.12 -6.64
N ALA A 278 39.22 -4.23 -5.76
CA ALA A 278 39.36 -4.74 -4.40
C ALA A 278 38.42 -5.92 -4.20
N PHE A 279 38.98 -7.12 -4.03
CA PHE A 279 38.23 -8.36 -3.80
C PHE A 279 38.57 -8.87 -2.40
N ILE A 280 37.65 -8.73 -1.44
CA ILE A 280 37.95 -9.00 -0.03
C ILE A 280 36.83 -9.78 0.66
N GLY A 281 37.16 -10.82 1.43
CA GLY A 281 36.17 -11.51 2.26
C GLY A 281 35.12 -12.29 1.46
N ASN A 282 35.38 -12.68 0.21
CA ASN A 282 34.36 -13.36 -0.59
C ASN A 282 34.46 -14.88 -0.49
N ASN A 283 33.33 -15.58 -0.65
CA ASN A 283 33.31 -17.03 -0.79
C ASN A 283 32.84 -17.41 -2.17
N PHE A 284 33.59 -18.29 -2.83
CA PHE A 284 33.13 -18.97 -4.02
C PHE A 284 33.28 -20.48 -3.85
N TYR A 285 32.15 -21.18 -3.80
CA TYR A 285 32.10 -22.64 -3.73
C TYR A 285 31.08 -23.17 -4.73
N PRO A 286 31.50 -23.92 -5.77
CA PRO A 286 30.56 -24.55 -6.69
C PRO A 286 29.79 -25.69 -6.01
N THR A 287 28.74 -26.16 -6.68
CA THR A 287 27.93 -27.29 -6.22
C THR A 287 28.77 -28.55 -5.92
N PRO A 288 28.58 -29.23 -4.77
CA PRO A 288 29.28 -30.47 -4.42
C PRO A 288 28.99 -31.61 -5.41
N SER A 289 29.81 -31.74 -6.47
CA SER A 289 29.86 -32.80 -7.51
C SER A 289 30.32 -32.25 -8.87
N MET A 290 30.40 -30.93 -9.03
CA MET A 290 30.98 -30.32 -10.23
C MET A 290 32.50 -30.51 -10.26
N THR A 291 33.01 -31.09 -11.35
CA THR A 291 34.43 -31.42 -11.52
C THR A 291 35.06 -30.69 -12.71
N ASP A 292 34.83 -29.38 -12.85
CA ASP A 292 35.58 -28.57 -13.82
C ASP A 292 36.82 -27.97 -13.16
N SER A 293 37.98 -28.09 -13.82
CA SER A 293 39.24 -27.47 -13.38
C SER A 293 39.11 -25.97 -13.05
N LYS A 294 38.24 -25.23 -13.74
CA LYS A 294 38.02 -23.79 -13.57
C LYS A 294 37.13 -23.47 -12.36
N SER A 295 36.33 -24.43 -11.89
CA SER A 295 35.47 -24.27 -10.72
C SER A 295 36.26 -24.26 -9.40
N GLU A 296 37.54 -24.64 -9.43
CA GLU A 296 38.42 -24.57 -8.26
C GLU A 296 38.83 -23.12 -7.93
N TYR A 297 38.71 -22.20 -8.90
CA TYR A 297 39.22 -20.83 -8.81
C TYR A 297 38.12 -19.85 -8.37
N PHE A 298 38.47 -18.93 -7.48
CA PHE A 298 37.60 -17.83 -7.07
C PHE A 298 37.32 -16.84 -8.21
N SER A 299 38.33 -16.50 -9.00
CA SER A 299 38.22 -15.48 -10.05
C SER A 299 38.84 -15.93 -11.36
N TYR A 300 38.28 -15.43 -12.46
CA TYR A 300 38.69 -15.69 -13.82
C TYR A 300 39.05 -14.37 -14.52
N TRP A 301 40.32 -14.20 -14.89
CA TRP A 301 40.82 -13.00 -15.54
C TRP A 301 41.03 -13.23 -17.03
N ARG A 302 40.17 -12.61 -17.85
CA ARG A 302 40.14 -12.79 -19.31
C ARG A 302 41.35 -12.19 -20.02
N MET A 303 41.58 -12.67 -21.24
CA MET A 303 42.59 -12.09 -22.14
C MET A 303 42.26 -10.62 -22.45
N GLY A 304 43.27 -9.75 -22.35
CA GLY A 304 43.15 -8.31 -22.59
C GLY A 304 43.36 -7.45 -21.34
N LEU A 305 43.19 -8.02 -20.14
CA LEU A 305 43.59 -7.37 -18.90
C LEU A 305 45.09 -7.07 -18.97
N ASN A 306 45.53 -5.88 -18.60
CA ASN A 306 46.89 -5.40 -18.86
C ASN A 306 47.46 -4.62 -17.67
N THR A 307 48.72 -4.20 -17.78
CA THR A 307 49.49 -3.58 -16.68
C THR A 307 49.00 -2.20 -16.24
N SER A 308 47.96 -1.63 -16.85
CA SER A 308 47.28 -0.45 -16.30
C SER A 308 46.29 -0.80 -15.17
N SER A 309 45.98 -2.08 -14.99
CA SER A 309 45.12 -2.57 -13.90
C SER A 309 45.88 -2.73 -12.59
N THR A 310 45.20 -2.55 -11.46
CA THR A 310 45.71 -2.84 -10.11
C THR A 310 44.62 -3.58 -9.33
N ILE A 311 44.86 -4.83 -8.95
CA ILE A 311 43.88 -5.69 -8.26
C ILE A 311 44.44 -6.11 -6.91
N TYR A 312 43.77 -5.68 -5.85
CA TYR A 312 43.99 -6.11 -4.48
C TYR A 312 43.04 -7.27 -4.15
N MET A 313 43.59 -8.37 -3.64
CA MET A 313 42.82 -9.51 -3.13
C MET A 313 43.27 -9.83 -1.72
N ASN A 314 42.32 -10.05 -0.81
CA ASN A 314 42.62 -10.48 0.55
C ASN A 314 41.48 -11.29 1.16
N ASP A 315 41.81 -12.40 1.80
CA ASP A 315 40.85 -13.27 2.48
C ASP A 315 39.66 -13.67 1.60
N ASN A 316 39.91 -14.22 0.41
CA ASN A 316 38.88 -14.84 -0.42
C ASN A 316 38.98 -16.37 -0.31
N ASN A 317 37.84 -17.03 -0.27
CA ASN A 317 37.70 -18.46 -0.11
C ASN A 317 37.40 -19.16 -1.45
N CYS A 318 38.10 -20.27 -1.69
CA CYS A 318 38.01 -21.06 -2.91
C CYS A 318 38.50 -22.49 -2.63
N ILE A 319 38.08 -23.47 -3.44
CA ILE A 319 38.47 -24.89 -3.29
C ILE A 319 40.01 -25.08 -3.27
N ARG A 320 40.77 -24.29 -4.06
CA ARG A 320 42.24 -24.39 -4.04
C ARG A 320 42.83 -23.91 -2.71
N LYS A 321 42.27 -22.86 -2.10
CA LYS A 321 42.73 -22.38 -0.78
C LYS A 321 42.57 -23.48 0.27
N ASP A 322 41.42 -24.17 0.26
CA ASP A 322 41.16 -25.32 1.13
C ASP A 322 42.13 -26.49 0.88
N SER A 323 42.60 -26.62 -0.36
CA SER A 323 43.61 -27.61 -0.77
C SER A 323 45.05 -27.18 -0.45
N GLY A 324 45.24 -26.07 0.29
CA GLY A 324 46.53 -25.57 0.74
C GLY A 324 47.26 -24.65 -0.24
N PHE A 325 46.61 -24.19 -1.30
CA PHE A 325 47.17 -23.18 -2.21
C PHE A 325 47.05 -21.77 -1.62
N THR A 326 47.88 -20.86 -2.12
CA THR A 326 47.80 -19.44 -1.75
C THR A 326 46.59 -18.76 -2.39
N GLU A 327 46.13 -17.65 -1.82
CA GLU A 327 45.02 -16.85 -2.36
C GLU A 327 45.25 -16.42 -3.81
N ARG A 328 46.47 -16.00 -4.17
CA ARG A 328 46.84 -15.66 -5.55
C ARG A 328 46.60 -16.82 -6.53
N GLN A 329 46.72 -18.06 -6.07
CA GLN A 329 46.50 -19.25 -6.87
C GLN A 329 45.02 -19.63 -7.01
N CYS A 330 44.11 -18.91 -6.33
CA CYS A 330 42.67 -18.93 -6.58
C CYS A 330 42.26 -18.10 -7.81
N VAL A 331 43.21 -17.54 -8.57
CA VAL A 331 42.95 -16.82 -9.83
C VAL A 331 43.30 -17.69 -11.03
N PHE A 332 42.33 -17.90 -11.92
CA PHE A 332 42.59 -18.45 -13.25
C PHE A 332 42.85 -17.31 -14.23
N SER A 333 43.92 -17.39 -15.02
CA SER A 333 44.19 -16.41 -16.07
C SER A 333 44.87 -17.03 -17.29
N TYR A 334 44.56 -16.49 -18.46
CA TYR A 334 45.28 -16.76 -19.71
C TYR A 334 46.48 -15.83 -19.93
N MET A 335 46.77 -14.94 -18.99
CA MET A 335 47.92 -14.03 -19.06
C MET A 335 49.22 -14.71 -18.63
N PRO A 336 50.39 -14.25 -19.12
CA PRO A 336 51.68 -14.65 -18.56
C PRO A 336 51.76 -14.30 -17.07
N SER A 337 52.44 -15.13 -16.27
CA SER A 337 52.60 -14.90 -14.82
C SER A 337 53.20 -13.53 -14.51
N THR A 338 54.11 -13.03 -15.34
CA THR A 338 54.69 -11.68 -15.20
C THR A 338 53.67 -10.56 -15.27
N ASN A 339 52.59 -10.74 -16.04
CA ASN A 339 51.52 -9.75 -16.17
C ASN A 339 50.54 -9.86 -14.99
N VAL A 340 50.24 -11.09 -14.56
CA VAL A 340 49.44 -11.34 -13.34
C VAL A 340 50.14 -10.70 -12.13
N ASP A 341 51.44 -10.95 -11.96
CA ASP A 341 52.23 -10.39 -10.85
C ASP A 341 52.38 -8.86 -10.93
N ALA A 342 52.29 -8.26 -12.12
CA ALA A 342 52.40 -6.81 -12.29
C ALA A 342 51.13 -6.05 -11.87
N ILE A 343 49.97 -6.71 -11.91
CA ILE A 343 48.68 -6.10 -11.57
C ILE A 343 48.14 -6.55 -10.22
N PHE A 344 48.52 -7.75 -9.76
CA PHE A 344 48.11 -8.28 -8.45
C PHE A 344 48.93 -7.61 -7.33
N THR A 345 48.26 -7.15 -6.26
CA THR A 345 48.91 -6.67 -5.03
C THR A 345 48.33 -7.35 -3.79
N ASP A 346 49.19 -7.78 -2.86
CA ASP A 346 48.82 -8.23 -1.51
C ASP A 346 48.87 -7.07 -0.49
N ASN A 347 49.28 -5.87 -0.90
CA ASN A 347 49.41 -4.71 -0.02
C ASN A 347 48.18 -3.81 -0.14
N SER A 348 47.39 -3.73 0.93
CA SER A 348 46.22 -2.85 1.00
C SER A 348 46.58 -1.37 0.83
N ALA A 349 47.76 -0.93 1.25
CA ALA A 349 48.22 0.46 1.06
C ALA A 349 48.58 0.76 -0.41
N SER A 350 48.69 -0.26 -1.25
CA SER A 350 48.85 -0.14 -2.70
C SER A 350 47.52 -0.24 -3.44
N ASN A 351 46.41 -0.51 -2.74
CA ASN A 351 45.07 -0.43 -3.31
C ASN A 351 44.75 1.04 -3.59
N VAL A 352 44.32 1.35 -4.81
CA VAL A 352 43.96 2.71 -5.24
C VAL A 352 42.54 3.07 -4.78
N LEU A 353 41.75 2.08 -4.35
CA LEU A 353 40.38 2.24 -3.93
C LEU A 353 40.27 2.40 -2.41
N ASP A 354 39.43 3.33 -1.96
CA ASP A 354 39.07 3.46 -0.55
C ASP A 354 38.05 2.38 -0.17
N ILE A 355 38.43 1.56 0.81
CA ILE A 355 37.62 0.46 1.34
C ILE A 355 37.30 0.66 2.83
N SER A 356 37.63 1.82 3.40
CA SER A 356 37.54 2.06 4.84
C SER A 356 36.11 2.12 5.38
N GLU A 357 35.15 2.45 4.53
CA GLU A 357 33.72 2.49 4.88
C GLU A 357 33.07 1.10 4.89
N TYR A 358 33.71 0.07 4.33
CA TYR A 358 33.13 -1.26 4.22
C TYR A 358 33.36 -2.07 5.50
N ASN A 359 32.28 -2.63 6.05
CA ASN A 359 32.37 -3.63 7.12
C ASN A 359 32.80 -4.98 6.55
N ILE A 360 34.11 -5.23 6.51
CA ILE A 360 34.68 -6.47 5.97
C ILE A 360 34.55 -7.58 7.01
N VAL A 361 33.88 -8.67 6.64
CA VAL A 361 33.69 -9.85 7.50
C VAL A 361 34.72 -10.91 7.08
N PRO A 362 35.29 -11.69 8.02
CA PRO A 362 36.15 -12.82 7.66
C PRO A 362 35.45 -13.76 6.69
N ALA A 363 36.16 -14.25 5.68
CA ALA A 363 35.55 -15.08 4.64
C ALA A 363 34.78 -16.27 5.22
N ASP A 364 35.31 -16.95 6.22
CA ASP A 364 34.65 -18.13 6.80
C ASP A 364 33.27 -17.81 7.43
N ASP A 365 33.02 -16.56 7.84
CA ASP A 365 31.77 -16.10 8.46
C ASP A 365 30.80 -15.46 7.44
N VAL A 366 31.27 -15.17 6.22
CA VAL A 366 30.49 -14.44 5.20
C VAL A 366 29.29 -15.24 4.71
N ILE A 367 29.40 -16.57 4.62
CA ILE A 367 28.27 -17.43 4.23
C ILE A 367 27.11 -17.22 5.21
N ASP A 368 27.35 -17.38 6.51
CA ASP A 368 26.30 -17.22 7.53
C ASP A 368 25.74 -15.79 7.54
N SER A 369 26.61 -14.78 7.41
CA SER A 369 26.21 -13.37 7.35
C SER A 369 25.29 -13.09 6.14
N VAL A 370 25.67 -13.53 4.95
CA VAL A 370 24.90 -13.29 3.71
C VAL A 370 23.57 -14.04 3.76
N LEU A 371 23.55 -15.31 4.20
CA LEU A 371 22.31 -16.09 4.26
C LEU A 371 21.25 -15.48 5.18
N VAL A 372 21.69 -14.81 6.25
CA VAL A 372 20.79 -14.13 7.17
C VAL A 372 20.30 -12.80 6.58
N ASN A 373 21.17 -12.04 5.91
CA ASN A 373 20.90 -10.63 5.60
C ASN A 373 20.52 -10.32 4.14
N SER A 374 20.77 -11.21 3.15
CA SER A 374 20.55 -10.84 1.74
C SER A 374 19.13 -11.09 1.23
N GLY A 375 18.59 -10.26 0.33
CA GLY A 375 17.34 -10.48 -0.41
C GLY A 375 16.23 -9.48 -0.05
N SER A 376 15.06 -9.65 -0.67
CA SER A 376 13.92 -8.73 -0.59
C SER A 376 13.45 -8.43 0.83
N ARG A 377 13.35 -9.44 1.69
CA ARG A 377 12.95 -9.30 3.11
C ARG A 377 13.65 -10.35 3.96
N PRO A 378 14.93 -10.16 4.35
CA PRO A 378 15.67 -11.16 5.11
C PRO A 378 15.01 -11.53 6.45
N TRP A 379 14.30 -10.59 7.08
CA TRP A 379 13.53 -10.81 8.32
C TRP A 379 12.18 -11.49 8.12
N ASN A 380 11.64 -11.50 6.90
CA ASN A 380 10.33 -12.05 6.55
C ASN A 380 10.29 -12.50 5.09
N ARG A 381 11.08 -13.52 4.77
CA ARG A 381 11.30 -13.96 3.40
C ARG A 381 10.03 -14.54 2.79
N ASP A 382 9.78 -14.24 1.53
CA ASP A 382 8.76 -14.97 0.79
C ASP A 382 9.12 -16.45 0.63
N TYR A 383 8.15 -17.23 0.15
CA TYR A 383 8.30 -18.68 -0.04
C TYR A 383 9.51 -19.07 -0.89
N PHE A 384 9.78 -18.37 -2.00
CA PHE A 384 10.83 -18.75 -2.95
C PHE A 384 12.21 -18.32 -2.46
N ASP A 385 12.35 -17.14 -1.86
CA ASP A 385 13.59 -16.74 -1.20
C ASP A 385 13.92 -17.72 -0.06
N SER A 386 12.91 -18.10 0.75
CA SER A 386 13.07 -19.09 1.82
C SER A 386 13.48 -20.46 1.27
N LEU A 387 12.82 -20.91 0.20
CA LEU A 387 13.11 -22.18 -0.44
C LEU A 387 14.53 -22.21 -1.01
N ALA A 388 14.98 -21.14 -1.66
CA ALA A 388 16.34 -21.04 -2.18
C ALA A 388 17.38 -21.20 -1.06
N ILE A 389 17.22 -20.48 0.05
CA ILE A 389 18.13 -20.60 1.21
C ILE A 389 18.08 -22.00 1.84
N VAL A 390 16.90 -22.62 1.94
CA VAL A 390 16.75 -23.99 2.48
C VAL A 390 17.44 -25.01 1.57
N LYS A 391 17.18 -24.96 0.26
CA LYS A 391 17.83 -25.81 -0.74
C LYS A 391 19.35 -25.69 -0.68
N LEU A 392 19.84 -24.45 -0.52
CA LEU A 392 21.28 -24.20 -0.38
C LEU A 392 21.88 -24.90 0.82
N LYS A 393 21.25 -24.71 1.99
CA LYS A 393 21.68 -25.32 3.26
C LYS A 393 21.59 -26.84 3.23
N ALA A 394 20.63 -27.39 2.51
CA ALA A 394 20.45 -28.83 2.32
C ALA A 394 21.45 -29.43 1.31
N GLY A 395 22.13 -28.62 0.51
CA GLY A 395 22.95 -29.11 -0.61
C GLY A 395 22.10 -29.69 -1.75
N GLU A 396 20.80 -29.37 -1.79
CA GLU A 396 19.88 -29.76 -2.86
C GLU A 396 19.99 -28.72 -4.00
N GLN A 397 20.93 -28.96 -4.91
CA GLN A 397 21.37 -27.96 -5.89
C GLN A 397 21.29 -28.53 -7.32
N ASP A 398 20.55 -27.89 -8.23
CA ASP A 398 20.52 -28.21 -9.66
C ASP A 398 20.29 -26.93 -10.51
N TYR A 399 20.52 -27.01 -11.82
CA TYR A 399 20.12 -25.96 -12.77
C TYR A 399 18.61 -25.83 -12.81
N LEU A 400 18.10 -24.59 -12.86
CA LEU A 400 16.70 -24.37 -13.18
C LEU A 400 16.52 -24.27 -14.69
N ASN A 401 15.80 -25.23 -15.27
CA ASN A 401 15.42 -25.19 -16.69
C ASN A 401 14.02 -24.63 -16.87
N SER A 402 13.72 -24.16 -18.08
CA SER A 402 12.37 -23.77 -18.46
C SER A 402 11.38 -24.95 -18.28
N PRO A 403 10.24 -24.75 -17.60
CA PRO A 403 9.15 -25.73 -17.55
C PRO A 403 8.35 -25.82 -18.86
N ARG A 404 8.55 -24.88 -19.81
CA ARG A 404 7.85 -24.86 -21.10
C ARG A 404 8.68 -25.58 -22.15
N ALA A 405 8.57 -26.91 -22.15
CA ALA A 405 9.07 -27.83 -23.17
C ALA A 405 10.32 -27.31 -23.91
N GLN A 406 11.40 -27.12 -23.16
CA GLN A 406 12.74 -27.19 -23.70
C GLN A 406 13.44 -28.36 -23.00
N PRO A 407 14.27 -29.12 -23.73
CA PRO A 407 14.76 -30.42 -23.32
C PRO A 407 15.40 -30.46 -21.94
N ALA A 408 15.16 -31.53 -21.18
CA ALA A 408 16.18 -32.05 -20.29
C ALA A 408 17.39 -32.43 -21.16
N LYS A 409 18.42 -31.57 -21.26
CA LYS A 409 19.61 -31.88 -22.07
C LYS A 409 20.51 -32.83 -21.28
N ALA A 410 20.87 -33.97 -21.88
CA ALA A 410 22.01 -34.74 -21.42
C ALA A 410 23.28 -33.93 -21.74
N TYR A 411 24.02 -33.51 -20.70
CA TYR A 411 25.20 -32.64 -20.87
C TYR A 411 26.47 -33.44 -21.17
N ASN A 412 27.31 -32.90 -22.06
CA ASN A 412 28.73 -33.22 -22.13
C ASN A 412 29.49 -32.14 -21.35
N LEU A 413 30.17 -32.51 -20.26
CA LEU A 413 31.18 -31.67 -19.64
C LEU A 413 32.49 -31.82 -20.43
N SER A 414 32.73 -30.84 -21.29
CA SER A 414 34.00 -30.50 -21.97
C SER A 414 34.14 -30.87 -23.46
N VAL A 415 34.74 -29.91 -24.18
CA VAL A 415 35.40 -30.09 -25.47
C VAL A 415 36.83 -30.66 -25.27
N LEU A 416 37.13 -31.24 -24.11
CA LEU A 416 38.49 -31.65 -23.70
C LEU A 416 38.64 -33.14 -23.35
N ASP A 417 37.58 -33.94 -23.38
CA ASP A 417 37.74 -35.40 -23.36
C ASP A 417 38.07 -35.88 -24.78
N GLY A 418 39.36 -36.18 -24.98
CA GLY A 418 40.02 -36.49 -26.26
C GLY A 418 39.54 -37.73 -27.03
N LEU A 419 38.24 -37.91 -27.20
CA LEU A 419 37.62 -38.87 -28.09
C LEU A 419 37.29 -38.22 -29.44
N LEU A 420 38.35 -37.88 -30.18
CA LEU A 420 38.25 -37.77 -31.64
C LEU A 420 38.00 -39.17 -32.22
N THR A 421 36.77 -39.68 -32.15
CA THR A 421 36.41 -40.86 -32.92
C THR A 421 36.28 -40.44 -34.37
N ARG A 422 37.41 -40.54 -35.10
CA ARG A 422 37.59 -40.19 -36.51
C ARG A 422 36.65 -40.94 -37.48
N ASP A 423 35.83 -41.87 -36.98
CA ASP A 423 35.00 -42.78 -37.77
C ASP A 423 33.47 -42.61 -37.51
N GLY A 424 33.03 -41.62 -36.73
CA GLY A 424 31.62 -41.47 -36.30
C GLY A 424 31.01 -40.08 -36.52
N ASN A 425 31.25 -39.45 -37.67
CA ASN A 425 30.54 -38.21 -37.99
C ASN A 425 29.05 -38.52 -38.27
N MET A 426 28.17 -38.14 -37.35
CA MET A 426 26.71 -38.32 -37.44
C MET A 426 26.10 -37.83 -38.76
N LEU A 427 26.73 -36.86 -39.45
CA LEU A 427 26.33 -36.39 -40.78
C LEU A 427 26.30 -37.50 -41.84
N ASN A 428 27.12 -38.54 -41.71
CA ASN A 428 27.27 -39.63 -42.69
C ASN A 428 26.64 -40.96 -42.24
N GLY A 429 25.93 -40.98 -41.10
CA GLY A 429 25.40 -42.20 -40.49
C GLY A 429 26.44 -42.98 -39.68
N TYR A 430 26.02 -44.10 -39.09
CA TYR A 430 26.83 -44.92 -38.18
C TYR A 430 26.71 -46.42 -38.52
N ASP A 431 27.84 -47.13 -38.58
CA ASP A 431 27.89 -48.58 -38.81
C ASP A 431 27.73 -49.36 -37.50
N PHE A 432 26.47 -49.59 -37.12
CA PHE A 432 26.10 -50.37 -35.95
C PHE A 432 26.42 -51.86 -36.06
N SER A 433 26.66 -52.38 -37.27
CA SER A 433 27.01 -53.78 -37.49
C SER A 433 28.45 -54.11 -37.10
N ALA A 434 29.33 -53.11 -37.09
CA ALA A 434 30.72 -53.22 -36.65
C ALA A 434 30.90 -52.92 -35.15
N ASN A 435 30.04 -52.05 -34.57
CA ASN A 435 30.06 -51.66 -33.16
C ASN A 435 28.62 -51.50 -32.63
N ASN A 436 28.04 -52.56 -32.08
CA ASN A 436 26.71 -52.52 -31.48
C ASN A 436 26.70 -51.50 -30.33
N VAL A 437 25.74 -50.57 -30.33
CA VAL A 437 25.55 -49.62 -29.23
C VAL A 437 24.27 -49.98 -28.48
N SER A 438 24.40 -50.15 -27.17
CA SER A 438 23.27 -50.41 -26.27
C SER A 438 23.34 -49.47 -25.08
N PHE A 439 22.22 -48.82 -24.80
CA PHE A 439 22.05 -48.00 -23.61
C PHE A 439 20.62 -48.12 -23.10
N THR A 440 20.38 -47.70 -21.87
CA THR A 440 19.08 -47.79 -21.21
C THR A 440 18.60 -46.39 -20.86
N VAL A 441 17.32 -46.10 -21.11
CA VAL A 441 16.64 -44.84 -20.76
C VAL A 441 15.44 -45.19 -19.89
N ASN A 442 15.39 -44.74 -18.64
CA ASN A 442 14.28 -45.04 -17.70
C ASN A 442 13.89 -46.52 -17.70
N SER A 443 14.89 -47.38 -17.49
CA SER A 443 14.76 -48.85 -17.50
C SER A 443 14.35 -49.48 -18.85
N THR A 444 14.26 -48.70 -19.93
CA THR A 444 13.99 -49.17 -21.30
C THR A 444 15.30 -49.32 -22.06
N SER A 445 15.63 -50.53 -22.48
CA SER A 445 16.86 -50.79 -23.25
C SER A 445 16.69 -50.39 -24.72
N ILE A 446 17.57 -49.50 -25.17
CA ILE A 446 17.72 -49.03 -26.55
C ILE A 446 18.87 -49.79 -27.19
N ASN A 447 18.59 -50.49 -28.29
CA ASN A 447 19.59 -51.28 -29.01
C ASN A 447 19.66 -50.84 -30.47
N LEU A 448 20.84 -50.43 -30.90
CA LEU A 448 21.09 -49.96 -32.26
C LEU A 448 22.04 -50.96 -32.95
N THR A 449 21.49 -51.71 -33.90
CA THR A 449 22.18 -52.82 -34.59
C THR A 449 22.16 -52.69 -36.11
N THR A 450 21.39 -51.74 -36.65
CA THR A 450 21.19 -51.57 -38.10
C THR A 450 21.88 -50.32 -38.57
N ASN A 451 22.79 -50.45 -39.54
CA ASN A 451 23.57 -49.33 -40.08
C ASN A 451 22.67 -48.21 -40.59
N THR A 452 23.06 -46.98 -40.27
CA THR A 452 22.40 -45.76 -40.72
C THR A 452 23.31 -45.00 -41.68
N THR A 453 22.73 -44.18 -42.57
CA THR A 453 23.46 -43.39 -43.58
C THR A 453 23.40 -41.88 -43.34
N ASN A 454 22.63 -41.45 -42.34
CA ASN A 454 22.57 -40.07 -41.88
C ASN A 454 22.04 -39.99 -40.45
N GLN A 455 22.18 -38.82 -39.85
CA GLN A 455 21.77 -38.52 -38.49
C GLN A 455 20.27 -38.70 -38.24
N SER A 456 19.41 -38.30 -39.18
CA SER A 456 17.96 -38.45 -39.02
C SER A 456 17.54 -39.91 -38.86
N GLN A 457 18.25 -40.85 -39.49
CA GLN A 457 18.02 -42.28 -39.31
C GLN A 457 18.47 -42.78 -37.93
N VAL A 458 19.58 -42.25 -37.39
CA VAL A 458 20.02 -42.55 -36.01
C VAL A 458 18.96 -42.06 -35.02
N LEU A 459 18.50 -40.82 -35.20
CA LEU A 459 17.47 -40.21 -34.36
C LEU A 459 16.15 -40.98 -34.42
N SER A 460 15.74 -41.41 -35.61
CA SER A 460 14.54 -42.24 -35.80
C SER A 460 14.67 -43.59 -35.09
N ALA A 461 15.86 -44.22 -35.14
CA ALA A 461 16.11 -45.52 -34.53
C ALA A 461 16.11 -45.48 -33.00
N ILE A 462 16.56 -44.36 -32.41
CA ILE A 462 16.48 -44.11 -30.97
C ILE A 462 15.02 -43.83 -30.58
N ASN A 463 14.36 -42.87 -31.23
CA ASN A 463 12.98 -42.50 -30.95
C ASN A 463 11.99 -43.66 -31.03
N ALA A 464 12.20 -44.59 -31.98
CA ALA A 464 11.34 -45.77 -32.11
C ALA A 464 11.37 -46.71 -30.90
N GLN A 465 12.37 -46.59 -30.02
CA GLN A 465 12.59 -47.45 -28.86
C GLN A 465 12.44 -46.71 -27.52
N LEU A 466 12.31 -45.38 -27.55
CA LEU A 466 12.21 -44.58 -26.33
C LEU A 466 10.88 -44.85 -25.58
N PRO A 467 10.90 -44.80 -24.24
CA PRO A 467 9.69 -44.91 -23.44
C PRO A 467 8.72 -43.76 -23.73
N SER A 468 7.42 -44.02 -23.57
CA SER A 468 6.37 -43.00 -23.71
C SER A 468 6.64 -41.83 -22.77
N GLY A 469 6.40 -40.60 -23.25
CA GLY A 469 6.74 -39.39 -22.50
C GLY A 469 8.18 -38.93 -22.68
N THR A 470 8.98 -39.57 -23.54
CA THR A 470 10.33 -39.12 -23.92
C THR A 470 10.54 -39.07 -25.43
N GLU A 471 11.46 -38.24 -25.89
CA GLU A 471 11.93 -38.18 -27.27
C GLU A 471 13.42 -37.86 -27.35
N ALA A 472 14.05 -38.29 -28.43
CA ALA A 472 15.39 -37.91 -28.79
C ALA A 472 15.35 -36.83 -29.87
N ILE A 473 16.07 -35.73 -29.66
CA ILE A 473 16.23 -34.65 -30.63
C ILE A 473 17.70 -34.40 -30.93
N ASP A 474 17.96 -33.75 -32.05
CA ASP A 474 19.30 -33.30 -32.42
C ASP A 474 19.71 -32.08 -31.59
N HIS A 475 20.92 -32.06 -31.06
CA HIS A 475 21.48 -30.89 -30.41
C HIS A 475 22.01 -29.93 -31.47
N PRO A 476 21.62 -28.64 -31.44
CA PRO A 476 21.91 -27.72 -32.52
C PRO A 476 23.34 -27.14 -32.55
N ASN A 477 24.34 -27.88 -32.07
CA ASN A 477 25.72 -27.37 -32.04
C ASN A 477 26.42 -27.65 -33.39
N PRO A 478 26.90 -26.61 -34.10
CA PRO A 478 27.55 -26.78 -35.41
C PRO A 478 28.97 -27.37 -35.35
N LEU A 479 29.57 -27.47 -34.16
CA LEU A 479 30.91 -28.04 -33.94
C LEU A 479 30.86 -29.52 -33.49
N CYS A 480 29.72 -29.98 -32.98
CA CYS A 480 29.50 -31.37 -32.58
C CYS A 480 28.00 -31.72 -32.60
N HIS A 481 27.64 -32.75 -33.37
CA HIS A 481 26.27 -33.26 -33.46
C HIS A 481 26.00 -34.23 -32.30
N HIS A 482 25.36 -33.75 -31.24
CA HIS A 482 24.94 -34.57 -30.08
C HIS A 482 23.45 -34.93 -30.17
N ILE A 483 23.04 -36.00 -29.51
CA ILE A 483 21.62 -36.32 -29.33
C ILE A 483 21.21 -35.94 -27.91
N ILE A 484 20.05 -35.32 -27.76
CA ILE A 484 19.43 -35.02 -26.47
C ILE A 484 18.25 -35.95 -26.27
N ILE A 485 18.07 -36.49 -25.06
CA ILE A 485 16.86 -37.20 -24.67
C ILE A 485 16.06 -36.33 -23.70
N GLN A 486 14.86 -35.94 -24.11
CA GLN A 486 13.98 -35.06 -23.34
C GLN A 486 12.64 -35.70 -23.02
N THR A 487 11.89 -35.13 -22.08
CA THR A 487 10.50 -35.48 -21.82
C THR A 487 9.55 -34.74 -22.78
N THR A 488 8.51 -35.40 -23.28
CA THR A 488 7.51 -34.82 -24.19
C THR A 488 6.27 -34.26 -23.50
N SER A 489 6.16 -34.41 -22.17
CA SER A 489 5.03 -33.93 -21.37
C SER A 489 5.51 -33.50 -19.98
N ALA A 490 5.00 -32.36 -19.48
CA ALA A 490 5.31 -31.86 -18.15
C ALA A 490 4.98 -32.92 -17.09
N GLY A 491 5.95 -33.24 -16.22
CA GLY A 491 5.81 -34.26 -15.18
C GLY A 491 5.86 -35.74 -15.64
N ALA A 492 6.04 -36.03 -16.93
CA ALA A 492 6.00 -37.40 -17.43
C ALA A 492 7.20 -38.28 -17.01
N ASN A 493 8.32 -37.67 -16.61
CA ASN A 493 9.46 -38.31 -15.93
C ASN A 493 10.40 -37.21 -15.40
N GLN A 494 10.20 -36.74 -14.16
CA GLN A 494 11.09 -35.75 -13.52
C GLN A 494 12.56 -36.23 -13.44
N GLN A 495 12.80 -37.52 -13.71
CA GLN A 495 14.10 -38.17 -13.69
C GLN A 495 14.29 -39.01 -14.95
N ILE A 496 15.31 -38.68 -15.77
CA ILE A 496 15.76 -39.49 -16.90
C ILE A 496 17.06 -40.20 -16.50
N VAL A 497 17.02 -41.52 -16.39
CA VAL A 497 18.21 -42.34 -16.10
C VAL A 497 18.75 -42.93 -17.39
N ILE A 498 19.96 -42.52 -17.77
CA ILE A 498 20.69 -43.00 -18.94
C ILE A 498 21.91 -43.82 -18.51
N GLY A 499 22.07 -45.04 -19.00
CA GLY A 499 23.22 -45.89 -18.71
C GLY A 499 23.63 -46.80 -19.86
N GLY A 500 24.91 -47.16 -19.98
CA GLY A 500 25.45 -48.02 -21.05
C GLY A 500 26.42 -47.31 -22.00
N ASP A 501 26.50 -47.69 -23.27
CA ASP A 501 27.44 -47.09 -24.25
C ASP A 501 26.89 -45.80 -24.90
N ALA A 502 26.11 -45.00 -24.16
CA ALA A 502 25.41 -43.83 -24.67
C ALA A 502 26.34 -42.69 -25.15
N SER A 503 27.58 -42.68 -24.66
CA SER A 503 28.60 -41.67 -24.97
C SER A 503 28.97 -41.61 -26.46
N VAL A 504 28.72 -42.67 -27.22
CA VAL A 504 28.91 -42.72 -28.68
C VAL A 504 28.09 -41.65 -29.42
N PHE A 505 26.98 -41.19 -28.83
CA PHE A 505 26.13 -40.14 -29.37
C PHE A 505 26.29 -38.78 -28.67
N GLY A 506 27.32 -38.65 -27.83
CA GLY A 506 27.48 -37.48 -26.95
C GLY A 506 26.44 -37.40 -25.83
N ILE A 507 25.71 -38.48 -25.56
CA ILE A 507 24.76 -38.59 -24.45
C ILE A 507 25.53 -39.10 -23.23
N ALA A 508 25.66 -38.30 -22.17
CA ALA A 508 26.32 -38.77 -20.96
C ALA A 508 25.45 -39.77 -20.19
N ASN A 509 26.09 -40.78 -19.60
CA ASN A 509 25.42 -41.65 -18.63
C ASN A 509 25.19 -40.89 -17.34
N GLY A 510 24.04 -41.07 -16.73
CA GLY A 510 23.70 -40.40 -15.49
C GLY A 510 22.22 -40.41 -15.21
N THR A 511 21.88 -39.85 -14.06
CA THR A 511 20.51 -39.50 -13.72
C THR A 511 20.37 -38.01 -13.97
N TYR A 512 19.47 -37.62 -14.86
CA TYR A 512 19.13 -36.23 -15.15
C TYR A 512 17.82 -35.91 -14.49
N VAL A 513 17.82 -34.90 -13.62
CA VAL A 513 16.60 -34.38 -13.01
C VAL A 513 16.43 -32.99 -13.59
N GLY A 514 15.54 -32.84 -14.57
CA GLY A 514 15.05 -31.50 -14.89
C GLY A 514 14.13 -31.09 -13.76
N GLN A 515 14.59 -30.27 -12.82
CA GLN A 515 13.63 -29.55 -11.99
C GLN A 515 12.98 -28.51 -12.90
N ASP A 516 11.79 -28.84 -13.41
CA ASP A 516 10.90 -27.84 -13.98
C ASP A 516 10.78 -26.72 -12.95
N ALA A 517 10.98 -25.46 -13.35
CA ALA A 517 10.68 -24.35 -12.45
C ALA A 517 9.30 -24.61 -11.85
N PRO A 518 9.15 -24.57 -10.51
CA PRO A 518 7.87 -24.84 -9.90
C PRO A 518 6.90 -23.77 -10.40
N TYR A 519 6.09 -24.10 -11.40
CA TYR A 519 4.82 -23.41 -11.66
C TYR A 519 3.83 -23.77 -10.55
N ILE A 520 4.27 -23.64 -9.30
CA ILE A 520 3.32 -23.21 -8.28
C ILE A 520 3.02 -21.78 -8.73
N GLU A 521 1.78 -21.52 -9.14
CA GLU A 521 1.35 -20.15 -9.39
C GLU A 521 1.85 -19.31 -8.21
N LEU A 522 2.64 -18.27 -8.52
CA LEU A 522 3.05 -17.21 -7.61
C LEU A 522 1.78 -16.54 -7.07
N ASN A 523 1.07 -17.24 -6.20
CA ASN A 523 -0.22 -16.88 -5.63
C ASN A 523 0.03 -16.55 -4.17
N TYR A 524 0.73 -15.44 -3.96
CA TYR A 524 0.64 -14.80 -2.67
C TYR A 524 -0.78 -14.29 -2.50
N THR A 525 -1.35 -14.52 -1.33
CA THR A 525 -2.58 -13.83 -0.96
C THR A 525 -2.29 -12.34 -1.01
N PRO A 526 -3.00 -11.53 -1.82
CA PRO A 526 -2.85 -10.10 -1.79
C PRO A 526 -3.14 -9.58 -0.40
N THR A 527 -2.28 -8.71 0.11
CA THR A 527 -2.46 -8.06 1.40
C THR A 527 -2.49 -6.56 1.21
N ARG A 528 -3.16 -5.89 2.13
CA ARG A 528 -3.23 -4.43 2.18
C ARG A 528 -3.09 -3.98 3.62
N HIS A 529 -2.43 -2.86 3.82
CA HIS A 529 -2.45 -2.10 5.06
C HIS A 529 -2.56 -0.61 4.74
N THR A 530 -2.90 0.19 5.74
CA THR A 530 -2.77 1.65 5.65
C THR A 530 -1.37 2.04 6.10
N LEU A 531 -0.68 2.87 5.31
CA LEU A 531 0.63 3.36 5.70
C LEU A 531 0.52 4.52 6.68
N GLY A 532 1.12 4.37 7.85
CA GLY A 532 1.41 5.49 8.75
C GLY A 532 2.64 6.27 8.27
N ILE A 533 2.50 7.02 7.17
CA ILE A 533 3.56 7.92 6.67
C ILE A 533 3.81 9.01 7.75
N PRO A 534 5.08 9.35 8.06
CA PRO A 534 5.38 10.38 9.04
C PRO A 534 4.71 11.72 8.70
N SER A 535 4.21 12.42 9.71
CA SER A 535 3.84 13.82 9.59
C SER A 535 5.06 14.64 9.17
N ASN A 536 4.90 15.49 8.15
CA ASN A 536 6.00 16.23 7.52
C ASN A 536 7.11 15.31 6.96
N PRO A 537 6.82 14.48 5.94
CA PRO A 537 7.74 13.46 5.45
C PRO A 537 9.07 14.03 4.92
N HIS A 538 9.09 15.30 4.52
CA HIS A 538 10.25 15.97 3.93
C HIS A 538 11.10 16.78 4.93
N CYS A 539 10.66 16.89 6.18
CA CYS A 539 11.45 17.57 7.20
C CYS A 539 12.55 16.67 7.76
N ASP A 540 13.65 17.29 8.18
CA ASP A 540 14.76 16.67 8.90
C ASP A 540 14.69 17.18 10.34
N GLY A 541 14.02 16.40 11.19
CA GLY A 541 13.62 16.82 12.53
C GLY A 541 14.77 16.99 13.51
N ASP A 542 15.80 16.15 13.39
CA ASP A 542 16.97 16.12 14.24
C ASP A 542 18.21 16.77 13.61
N ASN A 543 18.08 17.24 12.36
CA ASN A 543 19.11 17.92 11.56
C ASN A 543 20.35 17.03 11.37
N ASP A 544 20.15 15.71 11.25
CA ASP A 544 21.20 14.74 10.90
C ASP A 544 21.43 14.65 9.37
N GLY A 545 20.58 15.34 8.61
CA GLY A 545 20.54 15.43 7.17
C GLY A 545 19.37 14.66 6.57
N TYR A 546 18.88 13.60 7.22
CA TYR A 546 17.88 12.69 6.68
C TYR A 546 16.47 13.16 6.99
N THR A 547 15.59 13.02 6.01
CA THR A 547 14.19 13.40 6.19
C THR A 547 13.42 12.33 6.97
N ASN A 548 12.35 12.72 7.65
CA ASN A 548 11.48 11.85 8.43
C ASN A 548 11.05 10.60 7.63
N ILE A 549 10.78 10.72 6.32
CA ILE A 549 10.41 9.58 5.49
C ILE A 549 11.60 8.65 5.19
N GLU A 550 12.82 9.17 5.01
CA GLU A 550 14.02 8.36 4.83
C GLU A 550 14.34 7.59 6.10
N GLU A 551 14.25 8.26 7.25
CA GLU A 551 14.44 7.68 8.57
C GLU A 551 13.37 6.64 8.90
N TRP A 552 12.11 6.95 8.61
CA TRP A 552 10.99 6.01 8.79
C TRP A 552 11.16 4.78 7.90
N ALA A 553 11.46 4.95 6.61
CA ALA A 553 11.72 3.85 5.71
C ALA A 553 12.93 3.01 6.14
N TYR A 554 13.95 3.66 6.72
CA TYR A 554 15.13 2.99 7.29
C TYR A 554 14.80 2.22 8.58
N ALA A 555 13.94 2.78 9.44
CA ALA A 555 13.47 2.16 10.68
C ALA A 555 12.71 0.85 10.45
N LEU A 556 11.92 0.80 9.37
CA LEU A 556 11.16 -0.40 8.98
C LEU A 556 12.07 -1.60 8.69
N MET A 557 13.31 -1.36 8.23
CA MET A 557 14.31 -2.40 8.02
C MET A 557 15.15 -2.67 9.28
N ASN A 558 15.35 -1.64 10.11
CA ASN A 558 16.26 -1.66 11.24
C ASN A 558 15.51 -1.48 12.56
N SER A 559 15.04 -2.59 13.15
CA SER A 559 14.30 -2.64 14.44
C SER A 559 15.00 -2.03 15.67
N THR A 560 16.23 -1.53 15.52
CA THR A 560 17.01 -0.85 16.57
C THR A 560 17.05 0.67 16.40
N PHE A 561 16.63 1.16 15.24
CA PHE A 561 16.54 2.57 14.91
C PHE A 561 15.17 3.10 15.36
N VAL A 562 15.17 4.25 16.03
CA VAL A 562 13.96 4.97 16.44
C VAL A 562 13.96 6.25 15.64
N ALA A 563 13.05 6.39 14.68
CA ALA A 563 12.93 7.60 13.87
C ALA A 563 12.53 8.78 14.77
N ASP A 564 13.23 9.91 14.64
CA ASP A 564 12.86 11.16 15.30
C ASP A 564 11.95 11.96 14.38
N THR A 565 10.65 11.71 14.48
CA THR A 565 9.65 12.38 13.63
C THR A 565 9.28 13.78 14.15
N THR A 566 10.09 14.39 15.03
CA THR A 566 9.77 15.69 15.64
C THR A 566 10.42 16.83 14.88
N CYS A 567 9.63 17.71 14.29
CA CYS A 567 10.15 18.92 13.66
C CYS A 567 10.00 20.10 14.61
N ALA A 568 11.13 20.66 15.06
CA ALA A 568 11.14 21.92 15.79
C ALA A 568 11.14 23.10 14.81
N ASP A 569 10.10 23.92 14.86
CA ASP A 569 9.95 25.14 14.06
C ASP A 569 11.02 26.18 14.45
N THR A 570 12.00 26.41 13.57
CA THR A 570 12.91 27.56 13.62
C THR A 570 12.78 28.41 12.35
N THR A 571 11.88 29.38 12.43
CA THR A 571 11.51 30.42 11.45
C THR A 571 12.66 31.07 10.66
N THR A 572 12.46 31.28 9.33
CA THR A 572 12.15 32.56 8.63
C THR A 572 12.20 32.32 7.10
N THR A 573 11.17 32.37 6.25
CA THR A 573 9.88 33.10 6.15
C THR A 573 8.84 32.23 5.42
N ASP A 574 7.86 31.68 6.15
CA ASP A 574 6.39 31.95 6.13
C ASP A 574 5.62 31.18 5.04
N THR A 575 5.01 30.02 5.36
CA THR A 575 3.63 29.97 5.88
C THR A 575 3.49 29.20 7.18
N THR A 576 3.40 29.90 8.31
CA THR A 576 2.79 29.32 9.52
C THR A 576 1.29 29.12 9.28
N LEU A 577 0.75 27.95 9.65
CA LEU A 577 -0.70 27.72 9.64
C LEU A 577 -1.41 28.81 10.46
N VAL A 578 -2.49 29.36 9.92
CA VAL A 578 -3.31 30.36 10.58
C VAL A 578 -4.08 29.68 11.71
N LYS A 579 -3.87 30.12 12.95
CA LYS A 579 -4.49 29.54 14.14
C LYS A 579 -5.86 30.14 14.38
N ILE A 580 -6.89 29.30 14.36
CA ILE A 580 -8.29 29.67 14.55
C ILE A 580 -8.76 29.27 15.95
N ALA A 581 -9.27 30.23 16.73
CA ALA A 581 -9.99 29.98 17.97
C ALA A 581 -11.50 29.92 17.71
N TYR A 582 -12.06 28.72 17.57
CA TYR A 582 -13.50 28.51 17.38
C TYR A 582 -14.22 28.38 18.73
N VAL A 583 -14.97 29.40 19.14
CA VAL A 583 -15.64 29.48 20.44
C VAL A 583 -17.13 29.19 20.30
N THR A 584 -17.58 28.12 20.95
CA THR A 584 -18.98 27.67 20.93
C THR A 584 -19.44 27.27 22.33
N SER A 585 -20.74 27.39 22.60
CA SER A 585 -21.29 26.88 23.86
C SER A 585 -21.13 25.36 23.90
N ASN A 586 -20.89 24.79 25.08
CA ASN A 586 -20.86 23.34 25.29
C ASN A 586 -22.30 22.76 25.25
N ARG A 587 -22.94 22.92 24.10
CA ARG A 587 -24.29 22.45 23.79
C ARG A 587 -24.23 21.82 22.41
N VAL A 588 -24.71 20.59 22.33
CA VAL A 588 -24.96 19.92 21.07
C VAL A 588 -26.46 20.03 20.83
N MET A 589 -26.86 20.71 19.75
CA MET A 589 -28.28 21.01 19.52
C MET A 589 -29.07 19.80 19.01
N ASP A 590 -28.38 18.83 18.39
CA ASP A 590 -28.94 17.54 18.05
C ASP A 590 -28.86 16.58 19.26
N THR A 591 -29.99 15.98 19.64
CA THR A 591 -30.09 15.00 20.73
C THR A 591 -29.31 13.70 20.51
N THR A 592 -28.77 13.47 19.31
CA THR A 592 -28.04 12.28 18.88
C THR A 592 -26.56 12.52 18.59
N ALA A 593 -26.15 13.79 18.44
CA ALA A 593 -24.75 14.14 18.22
C ALA A 593 -23.96 14.09 19.55
N THR A 594 -22.79 13.46 19.50
CA THR A 594 -21.98 13.12 20.67
C THR A 594 -20.84 14.11 20.95
N SER A 595 -20.56 15.01 20.01
CA SER A 595 -19.51 16.04 20.12
C SER A 595 -19.92 17.34 19.42
N THR A 596 -19.38 18.46 19.92
CA THR A 596 -19.41 19.76 19.24
C THR A 596 -18.60 19.78 17.95
N ASP A 597 -17.73 18.78 17.71
CA ASP A 597 -16.92 18.66 16.49
C ASP A 597 -17.74 18.35 15.22
N ASN A 598 -19.01 17.95 15.37
CA ASN A 598 -19.90 17.64 14.25
C ASN A 598 -20.51 18.89 13.58
N ASP A 599 -20.12 20.10 13.99
CA ASP A 599 -20.51 21.34 13.34
C ASP A 599 -19.86 21.44 11.94
N THR A 600 -20.68 21.72 10.92
CA THR A 600 -20.22 21.78 9.53
C THR A 600 -19.18 22.87 9.27
N ILE A 601 -19.21 23.98 10.00
CA ILE A 601 -18.18 25.01 9.89
C ILE A 601 -16.86 24.50 10.50
N ILE A 602 -16.90 23.79 11.64
CA ILE A 602 -15.68 23.17 12.22
C ILE A 602 -15.06 22.18 11.24
N ARG A 603 -15.88 21.32 10.61
CA ARG A 603 -15.41 20.34 9.63
C ARG A 603 -14.78 21.01 8.41
N MET A 604 -15.46 22.00 7.83
CA MET A 604 -14.96 22.78 6.70
C MET A 604 -13.60 23.43 7.03
N LEU A 605 -13.46 24.04 8.21
CA LEU A 605 -12.21 24.72 8.58
C LEU A 605 -11.06 23.74 8.85
N ARG A 606 -11.34 22.57 9.44
CA ARG A 606 -10.32 21.54 9.68
C ARG A 606 -9.87 20.80 8.42
N ALA A 607 -10.67 20.85 7.37
CA ALA A 607 -10.34 20.30 6.07
C ALA A 607 -9.37 21.19 5.28
N ASP A 608 -9.20 22.44 5.70
CA ASP A 608 -8.31 23.40 5.06
C ASP A 608 -6.89 23.27 5.60
N GLU A 609 -5.97 22.88 4.73
CA GLU A 609 -4.56 22.65 5.08
C GLU A 609 -3.81 23.91 5.51
N ASN A 610 -4.39 25.11 5.34
CA ASN A 610 -3.79 26.38 5.77
C ASN A 610 -4.20 26.79 7.20
N LEU A 611 -5.17 26.08 7.81
CA LEU A 611 -5.80 26.46 9.07
C LEU A 611 -5.52 25.44 10.18
N ASP A 612 -5.22 25.93 11.38
CA ASP A 612 -5.15 25.12 12.61
C ASP A 612 -6.30 25.52 13.55
N VAL A 613 -7.32 24.67 13.68
CA VAL A 613 -8.57 25.01 14.37
C VAL A 613 -8.63 24.42 15.77
N THR A 614 -8.54 25.28 16.79
CA THR A 614 -8.86 24.91 18.18
C THR A 614 -10.30 25.22 18.53
N VAL A 615 -11.05 24.21 19.00
CA VAL A 615 -12.45 24.37 19.42
C VAL A 615 -12.54 24.56 20.95
N PHE A 616 -13.08 25.70 21.36
CA PHE A 616 -13.40 26.04 22.74
C PHE A 616 -14.90 25.83 22.99
N ALA A 617 -15.29 24.59 23.30
CA ALA A 617 -16.65 24.25 23.74
C ALA A 617 -16.83 24.58 25.23
N VAL A 618 -17.38 25.75 25.55
CA VAL A 618 -17.34 26.33 26.90
C VAL A 618 -18.71 26.68 27.46
N ALA A 619 -18.79 26.82 28.79
CA ALA A 619 -20.02 27.27 29.46
C ALA A 619 -20.26 28.77 29.24
N ASP A 620 -21.52 29.22 29.41
CA ASP A 620 -21.95 30.61 29.19
C ASP A 620 -21.18 31.66 30.03
N ASN A 621 -20.45 31.25 31.07
CA ASN A 621 -19.67 32.11 31.96
C ASN A 621 -18.16 31.83 31.95
N ALA A 622 -17.67 31.07 30.97
CA ALA A 622 -16.25 30.73 30.86
C ALA A 622 -15.41 31.92 30.38
N THR A 623 -14.09 31.76 30.49
CA THR A 623 -13.09 32.69 29.96
C THR A 623 -12.25 31.95 28.92
N VAL A 624 -12.08 32.56 27.75
CA VAL A 624 -11.23 32.06 26.66
C VAL A 624 -10.07 33.05 26.47
N ASP A 625 -8.86 32.51 26.35
CA ASP A 625 -7.66 33.29 26.04
C ASP A 625 -7.38 33.18 24.54
N PHE A 626 -7.40 34.33 23.86
CA PHE A 626 -7.13 34.43 22.42
C PHE A 626 -5.64 34.64 22.11
N THR A 627 -4.78 34.67 23.13
CA THR A 627 -3.33 34.84 22.93
C THR A 627 -2.76 33.68 22.12
N GLY A 628 -2.09 34.01 21.01
CA GLY A 628 -1.45 33.03 20.13
C GLY A 628 -2.36 32.48 19.01
N TYR A 629 -3.57 33.01 18.87
CA TYR A 629 -4.46 32.78 17.72
C TYR A 629 -4.46 33.98 16.78
N ASP A 630 -4.72 33.72 15.50
CA ASP A 630 -4.73 34.73 14.43
C ASP A 630 -6.15 35.21 14.14
N VAL A 631 -7.14 34.31 14.20
CA VAL A 631 -8.57 34.64 14.02
C VAL A 631 -9.42 33.96 15.09
N ALA A 632 -10.44 34.65 15.60
CA ALA A 632 -11.45 34.06 16.47
C ALA A 632 -12.81 33.92 15.78
N ILE A 633 -13.58 32.90 16.14
CA ILE A 633 -14.97 32.71 15.69
C ILE A 633 -15.85 32.57 16.93
N ILE A 634 -16.80 33.50 17.10
CA ILE A 634 -17.80 33.46 18.18
C ILE A 634 -19.12 32.97 17.59
N GLN A 635 -19.48 31.72 17.90
CA GLN A 635 -20.63 31.04 17.30
C GLN A 635 -21.98 31.43 17.94
N GLU A 636 -23.08 31.28 17.19
CA GLU A 636 -24.44 31.63 17.59
C GLU A 636 -24.98 30.77 18.74
N SER A 637 -24.36 29.63 19.04
CA SER A 637 -24.87 28.63 20.00
C SER A 637 -25.08 29.14 21.43
N PHE A 638 -24.42 30.23 21.84
CA PHE A 638 -24.58 30.82 23.17
C PHE A 638 -25.97 31.41 23.43
N GLY A 639 -26.41 31.40 24.68
CA GLY A 639 -27.56 32.22 25.06
C GLY A 639 -27.26 33.72 24.81
N SER A 640 -28.22 34.48 24.29
CA SER A 640 -28.02 35.93 24.03
C SER A 640 -27.84 36.80 25.28
N THR A 641 -27.82 36.18 26.47
CA THR A 641 -27.53 36.78 27.78
C THR A 641 -26.32 36.15 28.46
N ALA A 642 -25.55 35.30 27.76
CA ALA A 642 -24.38 34.61 28.29
C ALA A 642 -23.35 35.63 28.78
N ASP A 643 -22.74 35.35 29.94
CA ASP A 643 -21.78 36.26 30.58
C ASP A 643 -20.51 36.43 29.73
N ILE A 644 -20.10 35.40 29.00
CA ILE A 644 -18.94 35.43 28.10
C ILE A 644 -19.08 36.49 26.98
N LEU A 645 -20.31 36.82 26.57
CA LEU A 645 -20.61 37.79 25.51
C LEU A 645 -20.77 39.23 26.01
N LYS A 646 -20.87 39.45 27.33
CA LYS A 646 -21.06 40.79 27.90
C LYS A 646 -19.78 41.62 27.77
N PRO A 647 -19.85 42.96 27.89
CA PRO A 647 -18.65 43.83 27.93
C PRO A 647 -17.59 43.40 28.96
N THR A 648 -18.02 42.70 30.02
CA THR A 648 -17.14 42.16 31.08
C THR A 648 -16.64 40.73 30.83
N GLY A 649 -17.15 40.04 29.81
CA GLY A 649 -16.79 38.66 29.45
C GLY A 649 -15.68 38.59 28.41
N SER A 650 -14.98 37.45 28.31
CA SER A 650 -13.81 37.32 27.43
C SER A 650 -14.12 37.44 25.94
N ALA A 651 -15.35 37.11 25.51
CA ALA A 651 -15.83 37.30 24.14
C ALA A 651 -16.72 38.54 23.97
N GLY A 652 -16.65 39.49 24.91
CA GLY A 652 -17.21 40.83 24.74
C GLY A 652 -16.46 41.61 23.65
N LEU A 653 -17.16 42.50 22.95
CA LEU A 653 -16.66 43.17 21.75
C LEU A 653 -15.32 43.92 21.95
N GLU A 654 -15.13 44.59 23.10
CA GLU A 654 -13.87 45.30 23.41
C GLU A 654 -12.74 44.37 23.90
N ASN A 655 -13.04 43.10 24.21
CA ASN A 655 -12.07 42.18 24.81
C ASN A 655 -11.39 41.26 23.77
N ILE A 656 -11.88 41.21 22.53
CA ILE A 656 -11.27 40.44 21.44
C ILE A 656 -10.31 41.33 20.67
N HIS A 657 -9.00 41.03 20.75
CA HIS A 657 -7.92 41.86 20.22
C HIS A 657 -7.30 41.31 18.92
N ILE A 658 -7.87 40.24 18.37
CA ILE A 658 -7.49 39.64 17.09
C ILE A 658 -8.69 39.70 16.12
N PRO A 659 -8.49 39.69 14.80
CA PRO A 659 -9.58 39.62 13.82
C PRO A 659 -10.59 38.52 14.16
N PHE A 660 -11.89 38.77 13.99
CA PHE A 660 -12.89 37.80 14.41
C PHE A 660 -14.21 37.81 13.64
N ILE A 661 -14.85 36.63 13.59
CA ILE A 661 -16.23 36.46 13.14
C ILE A 661 -17.14 36.47 14.37
N TYR A 662 -18.20 37.26 14.34
CA TYR A 662 -19.20 37.34 15.40
C TYR A 662 -20.58 36.91 14.88
N ASN A 663 -20.89 35.62 14.98
CA ASN A 663 -22.18 35.07 14.59
C ASN A 663 -23.17 35.09 15.76
N LYS A 664 -23.30 36.21 16.49
CA LYS A 664 -24.31 36.35 17.58
C LYS A 664 -24.92 37.74 17.62
N VAL A 665 -25.33 38.23 16.45
CA VAL A 665 -25.90 39.60 16.33
C VAL A 665 -27.12 39.82 17.22
N TYR A 666 -27.86 38.76 17.58
CA TYR A 666 -28.98 38.79 18.52
C TYR A 666 -28.64 39.23 19.96
N ALA A 667 -27.34 39.22 20.31
CA ALA A 667 -26.83 39.69 21.60
C ALA A 667 -26.51 41.19 21.62
N LEU A 668 -26.49 41.88 20.47
CA LEU A 668 -26.15 43.30 20.34
C LEU A 668 -27.28 44.23 20.81
N ARG A 669 -27.64 44.13 22.10
CA ARG A 669 -28.75 44.85 22.72
C ARG A 669 -28.36 45.27 24.15
N ASP A 670 -29.06 46.27 24.66
CA ASP A 670 -28.80 46.82 26.00
C ASP A 670 -28.78 45.72 27.09
N ASN A 671 -27.77 45.78 27.96
CA ASN A 671 -27.47 44.83 29.04
C ASN A 671 -27.12 43.40 28.59
N ARG A 672 -26.64 43.23 27.34
CA ARG A 672 -26.15 41.95 26.81
C ARG A 672 -24.73 42.14 26.29
N ALA A 673 -24.48 42.06 24.98
CA ALA A 673 -23.17 42.34 24.41
C ALA A 673 -22.82 43.83 24.38
N VAL A 674 -23.79 44.70 24.68
CA VAL A 674 -23.62 46.16 24.73
C VAL A 674 -24.38 46.69 25.95
N ASP A 675 -23.80 47.64 26.70
CA ASP A 675 -24.43 48.21 27.90
C ASP A 675 -25.49 49.28 27.57
N THR A 676 -25.21 50.16 26.60
CA THR A 676 -26.15 51.21 26.16
C THR A 676 -26.08 51.46 24.64
N GLY A 677 -27.20 51.85 24.02
CA GLY A 677 -27.24 52.16 22.58
C GLY A 677 -27.38 50.92 21.69
N GLY A 678 -27.82 49.80 22.28
CA GLY A 678 -28.13 48.55 21.58
C GLY A 678 -29.46 48.60 20.81
N GLY A 679 -29.68 47.59 19.97
CA GLY A 679 -30.79 47.55 19.02
C GLY A 679 -31.95 46.64 19.42
N THR A 680 -32.85 46.40 18.45
CA THR A 680 -33.88 45.35 18.51
C THR A 680 -33.50 44.23 17.54
N SER A 681 -33.67 42.97 17.94
CA SER A 681 -33.34 41.81 17.09
C SER A 681 -34.58 41.09 16.60
N ALA A 682 -34.51 40.49 15.42
CA ALA A 682 -35.59 39.71 14.83
C ALA A 682 -35.05 38.46 14.11
N ASP A 683 -35.83 37.38 14.14
CA ASP A 683 -35.59 36.16 13.36
C ASP A 683 -36.24 36.29 11.98
N ILE A 684 -35.63 35.65 10.98
CA ILE A 684 -36.06 35.62 9.58
C ILE A 684 -36.17 34.16 9.15
N SER A 685 -37.20 33.84 8.35
CA SER A 685 -37.42 32.54 7.72
C SER A 685 -36.88 32.45 6.29
N SER A 686 -36.11 33.43 5.83
CA SER A 686 -35.50 33.46 4.49
C SER A 686 -34.29 32.56 4.45
N LEU A 687 -34.16 31.75 3.39
CA LEU A 687 -32.99 30.89 3.19
C LEU A 687 -31.85 31.59 2.45
N SER A 688 -32.15 32.74 1.86
CA SER A 688 -31.29 33.45 0.92
C SER A 688 -30.86 34.82 1.45
N ILE A 689 -29.66 35.22 1.04
CA ILE A 689 -29.08 36.55 1.24
C ILE A 689 -29.08 37.29 -0.08
N THR A 690 -29.51 38.55 -0.05
CA THR A 690 -29.46 39.49 -1.19
C THR A 690 -28.30 40.46 -1.01
N VAL A 691 -27.44 40.59 -2.01
CA VAL A 691 -26.26 41.45 -2.00
C VAL A 691 -26.39 42.50 -3.11
N ASP A 692 -26.30 43.78 -2.76
CA ASP A 692 -26.32 44.86 -3.75
C ASP A 692 -25.18 44.64 -4.77
N PRO A 693 -25.42 44.83 -6.09
CA PRO A 693 -24.39 44.63 -7.10
C PRO A 693 -23.07 45.37 -6.83
N SER A 694 -23.09 46.50 -6.12
CA SER A 694 -21.88 47.24 -5.74
C SER A 694 -20.99 46.52 -4.73
N PHE A 695 -21.52 45.54 -3.99
CA PHE A 695 -20.78 44.74 -3.00
C PHE A 695 -20.46 43.33 -3.46
N GLN A 696 -21.01 42.85 -4.58
CA GLN A 696 -20.78 41.48 -5.07
C GLN A 696 -19.32 41.18 -5.44
N SER A 697 -18.48 42.22 -5.63
CA SER A 697 -17.04 42.08 -5.87
C SER A 697 -16.19 42.20 -4.59
N ASN A 698 -16.82 42.21 -3.42
CA ASN A 698 -16.11 42.14 -2.14
C ASN A 698 -15.60 40.71 -1.94
N GLU A 699 -14.41 40.56 -1.34
CA GLU A 699 -13.73 39.29 -1.08
C GLU A 699 -14.59 38.24 -0.37
N LEU A 700 -15.56 38.66 0.46
CA LEU A 700 -16.48 37.75 1.14
C LEU A 700 -17.38 36.97 0.18
N PHE A 701 -17.60 37.50 -1.03
CA PHE A 701 -18.47 36.90 -2.04
C PHE A 701 -17.74 36.29 -3.22
N ASP A 702 -16.41 36.16 -3.14
CA ASP A 702 -15.63 35.55 -4.21
C ASP A 702 -16.08 34.10 -4.45
N SER A 703 -16.27 33.78 -5.74
CA SER A 703 -16.80 32.51 -6.25
C SER A 703 -18.22 32.13 -5.77
N ILE A 704 -18.98 33.05 -5.19
CA ILE A 704 -20.42 32.84 -4.93
C ILE A 704 -21.23 33.16 -6.18
N THR A 705 -22.12 32.23 -6.56
CA THR A 705 -22.98 32.42 -7.72
C THR A 705 -24.28 33.12 -7.32
N PHE A 706 -24.52 34.30 -7.88
CA PHE A 706 -25.72 35.09 -7.64
C PHE A 706 -26.83 34.82 -8.66
N THR A 707 -28.04 34.60 -8.17
CA THR A 707 -29.28 34.60 -8.97
C THR A 707 -30.14 35.77 -8.54
N ASN A 708 -30.40 36.73 -9.45
CA ASN A 708 -31.13 37.96 -9.14
C ASN A 708 -30.58 38.72 -7.92
N ASN A 709 -29.25 38.86 -7.84
CA ASN A 709 -28.52 39.48 -6.72
C ASN A 709 -28.67 38.74 -5.38
N ALA A 710 -29.13 37.49 -5.37
CA ALA A 710 -29.27 36.69 -4.16
C ALA A 710 -28.62 35.31 -4.31
N PHE A 711 -28.31 34.67 -3.19
CA PHE A 711 -27.88 33.27 -3.13
C PHE A 711 -28.44 32.60 -1.87
N ASP A 712 -28.68 31.31 -1.95
CA ASP A 712 -29.16 30.50 -0.82
C ASP A 712 -28.00 30.13 0.09
N VAL A 713 -28.20 30.26 1.40
CA VAL A 713 -27.25 29.87 2.46
C VAL A 713 -27.68 28.58 3.14
N PHE A 714 -28.99 28.32 3.18
CA PHE A 714 -29.57 27.12 3.79
C PHE A 714 -30.54 26.43 2.83
N HIS A 715 -30.73 25.12 3.00
CA HIS A 715 -31.70 24.31 2.27
C HIS A 715 -33.11 24.39 2.88
N SER A 716 -33.21 24.54 4.20
CA SER A 716 -34.45 24.58 4.95
C SER A 716 -34.35 25.46 6.21
N THR A 717 -35.51 25.79 6.81
CA THR A 717 -35.59 26.49 8.09
C THR A 717 -35.61 25.50 9.25
N ALA A 718 -34.99 25.88 10.37
CA ALA A 718 -34.94 25.08 11.59
C ALA A 718 -35.36 25.91 12.82
N ASN A 719 -35.66 25.25 13.93
CA ASN A 719 -35.73 25.88 15.24
C ASN A 719 -34.34 25.97 15.85
N ASP A 720 -34.21 26.70 16.98
CA ASP A 720 -32.91 26.89 17.63
C ASP A 720 -32.24 25.55 18.01
N ASN A 721 -33.01 24.46 18.17
CA ASN A 721 -32.52 23.11 18.47
C ASN A 721 -32.23 22.24 17.23
N GLY A 722 -32.17 22.81 16.02
CA GLY A 722 -31.84 22.07 14.79
C GLY A 722 -32.96 21.19 14.20
N GLY A 723 -34.10 21.05 14.88
CA GLY A 723 -35.28 20.35 14.32
C GLY A 723 -36.18 21.26 13.47
N ASP A 724 -37.22 20.68 12.88
CA ASP A 724 -38.23 21.38 12.07
C ASP A 724 -38.70 22.69 12.71
N GLY A 725 -38.54 23.80 12.00
CA GLY A 725 -38.87 25.13 12.52
C GLY A 725 -38.97 26.18 11.44
N THR A 726 -39.05 27.46 11.86
CA THR A 726 -39.27 28.60 10.94
C THR A 726 -38.13 29.60 10.93
N LYS A 727 -36.99 29.31 11.58
CA LYS A 727 -35.87 30.24 11.69
C LYS A 727 -34.74 29.79 10.77
N SER A 728 -33.97 30.75 10.27
CA SER A 728 -32.78 30.47 9.46
C SER A 728 -31.74 31.56 9.64
N LEU A 729 -32.17 32.81 9.49
CA LEU A 729 -31.34 34.00 9.64
C LEU A 729 -31.88 34.86 10.78
N ASN A 730 -31.05 35.76 11.29
CA ASN A 730 -31.45 36.77 12.27
C ASN A 730 -30.67 38.07 12.04
N TYR A 731 -31.17 39.18 12.57
CA TYR A 731 -30.50 40.47 12.46
C TYR A 731 -30.85 41.35 13.66
N THR A 732 -30.07 42.40 13.87
CA THR A 732 -30.35 43.44 14.86
C THR A 732 -30.37 44.80 14.18
N TYR A 733 -31.36 45.63 14.50
CA TYR A 733 -31.60 46.94 13.88
C TYR A 733 -31.85 48.04 14.93
N GLY A 734 -31.74 49.31 14.53
CA GLY A 734 -31.87 50.46 15.42
C GLY A 734 -30.68 50.64 16.37
N LEU A 735 -29.50 50.15 15.96
CA LEU A 735 -28.25 50.27 16.71
C LEU A 735 -27.66 51.68 16.58
N SER A 736 -26.99 52.15 17.64
CA SER A 736 -26.08 53.28 17.49
C SER A 736 -24.77 52.78 16.88
N LEU A 737 -24.61 52.92 15.56
CA LEU A 737 -23.50 52.38 14.79
C LEU A 737 -22.69 53.53 14.17
N SER A 738 -21.36 53.56 14.36
CA SER A 738 -20.52 54.62 13.80
C SER A 738 -20.25 54.47 12.30
N ASP A 739 -20.22 53.23 11.80
CA ASP A 739 -20.05 52.92 10.38
C ASP A 739 -21.37 52.42 9.76
N THR A 740 -22.08 53.36 9.15
CA THR A 740 -23.38 53.12 8.50
C THR A 740 -23.27 52.52 7.10
N THR A 741 -22.05 52.23 6.63
CA THR A 741 -21.77 51.63 5.30
C THR A 741 -21.30 50.18 5.36
N SER A 742 -21.14 49.65 6.57
CA SER A 742 -20.62 48.29 6.83
C SER A 742 -21.51 47.14 6.36
N LEU A 743 -22.81 47.37 6.07
CA LEU A 743 -23.76 46.30 5.72
C LEU A 743 -23.59 45.87 4.25
N LEU A 744 -23.08 44.66 4.05
CA LEU A 744 -22.77 44.12 2.71
C LEU A 744 -23.92 43.26 2.14
N GLY A 745 -24.63 42.52 3.01
CA GLY A 745 -25.74 41.64 2.64
C GLY A 745 -27.03 42.00 3.36
N THR A 746 -28.17 41.72 2.74
CA THR A 746 -29.52 41.92 3.30
C THR A 746 -30.36 40.64 3.19
N ALA A 747 -31.44 40.56 3.94
CA ALA A 747 -32.41 39.48 3.86
C ALA A 747 -33.83 40.04 3.95
N THR A 748 -34.83 39.23 3.59
CA THR A 748 -36.24 39.64 3.56
C THR A 748 -36.70 40.02 4.97
N GLY A 749 -36.93 41.32 5.20
CA GLY A 749 -37.35 41.88 6.50
C GLY A 749 -36.45 43.02 6.99
N ILE A 750 -35.22 43.12 6.49
CA ILE A 750 -34.31 44.24 6.82
C ILE A 750 -34.68 45.44 5.96
N THR A 751 -35.10 46.54 6.60
CA THR A 751 -35.47 47.79 5.91
C THR A 751 -34.59 48.98 6.28
N ASP A 752 -33.99 48.98 7.46
CA ASP A 752 -33.00 49.97 7.89
C ASP A 752 -31.59 49.45 7.61
N THR A 753 -31.03 49.81 6.46
CA THR A 753 -29.70 49.36 6.05
C THR A 753 -28.56 50.15 6.68
N THR A 754 -28.86 51.18 7.49
CA THR A 754 -27.86 52.09 8.08
C THR A 754 -27.60 51.84 9.56
N HIS A 755 -28.55 51.24 10.28
CA HIS A 755 -28.44 50.93 11.70
C HIS A 755 -28.70 49.45 12.00
N SER A 756 -28.40 48.56 11.04
CA SER A 756 -28.57 47.12 11.19
C SER A 756 -27.24 46.37 11.09
N ILE A 757 -27.15 45.28 11.85
CA ILE A 757 -26.09 44.29 11.74
C ILE A 757 -26.71 42.94 11.33
N PHE A 758 -26.25 42.42 10.19
CA PHE A 758 -26.59 41.12 9.62
C PHE A 758 -25.36 40.45 8.99
N ILE A 759 -24.98 40.86 7.77
CA ILE A 759 -23.67 40.55 7.16
C ILE A 759 -22.94 41.87 7.04
N ASN A 760 -22.11 42.18 8.03
CA ASN A 760 -21.35 43.43 8.07
C ASN A 760 -19.86 43.14 8.15
N ASP A 761 -19.07 44.02 7.55
CA ASP A 761 -17.62 44.08 7.71
C ASP A 761 -17.27 45.40 8.38
N LEU A 762 -16.74 45.33 9.59
CA LEU A 762 -16.52 46.47 10.50
C LEU A 762 -15.05 46.54 10.88
N ASP A 763 -14.40 47.66 10.58
CA ASP A 763 -13.00 47.90 10.93
C ASP A 763 -12.79 48.08 12.45
N SER A 764 -11.55 47.88 12.89
CA SER A 764 -11.12 48.25 14.24
C SER A 764 -11.42 49.74 14.52
N GLY A 765 -11.95 50.03 15.71
CA GLY A 765 -12.40 51.36 16.12
C GLY A 765 -13.85 51.70 15.76
N ALA A 766 -14.58 50.84 15.04
CA ALA A 766 -16.01 51.02 14.87
C ALA A 766 -16.74 50.89 16.22
N GLN A 767 -17.75 51.74 16.42
CA GLN A 767 -18.54 51.80 17.64
C GLN A 767 -19.91 51.15 17.43
N ILE A 768 -20.27 50.23 18.33
CA ILE A 768 -21.56 49.52 18.36
C ILE A 768 -22.19 49.76 19.74
N GLY A 769 -23.11 50.73 19.79
CA GLY A 769 -23.65 51.25 21.05
C GLY A 769 -22.55 51.85 21.94
N SER A 770 -22.32 51.26 23.11
CA SER A 770 -21.26 51.68 24.04
C SER A 770 -19.89 51.10 23.74
N GLU A 771 -19.81 50.03 22.95
CA GLU A 771 -18.56 49.27 22.77
C GLU A 771 -17.78 49.75 21.55
N VAL A 772 -16.45 49.75 21.65
CA VAL A 772 -15.52 50.06 20.56
C VAL A 772 -14.68 48.83 20.20
N LEU A 773 -14.78 48.39 18.94
CA LEU A 773 -14.04 47.22 18.45
C LEU A 773 -12.52 47.44 18.54
N GLN A 774 -11.78 46.45 19.05
CA GLN A 774 -10.31 46.49 19.08
C GLN A 774 -9.66 45.88 17.83
N ALA A 775 -10.38 45.01 17.11
CA ALA A 775 -9.94 44.38 15.86
C ALA A 775 -11.07 44.39 14.81
N ARG A 776 -10.75 44.06 13.54
CA ARG A 776 -11.73 43.93 12.45
C ARG A 776 -12.72 42.80 12.80
N MET A 777 -14.01 43.06 12.61
CA MET A 777 -15.10 42.13 12.89
C MET A 777 -15.94 41.90 11.63
N ILE A 778 -16.12 40.63 11.25
CA ILE A 778 -17.17 40.23 10.32
C ILE A 778 -18.36 39.71 11.13
N ALA A 779 -19.51 40.33 10.98
CA ALA A 779 -20.73 39.89 11.66
C ALA A 779 -21.56 38.98 10.76
N PHE A 780 -22.06 37.88 11.33
CA PHE A 780 -23.05 37.01 10.69
C PHE A 780 -24.33 36.94 11.51
N GLY A 781 -25.47 36.89 10.81
CA GLY A 781 -26.78 36.68 11.41
C GLY A 781 -27.38 35.34 11.00
N MET A 782 -26.65 34.25 11.25
CA MET A 782 -27.05 32.90 10.88
C MET A 782 -27.41 32.10 12.13
N ASN A 783 -28.63 31.55 12.18
CA ASN A 783 -29.10 30.82 13.35
C ASN A 783 -28.33 29.49 13.52
N PHE A 784 -27.84 29.20 14.72
CA PHE A 784 -27.08 27.97 15.00
C PHE A 784 -27.88 26.71 14.69
N GLY A 785 -29.17 26.72 15.03
CA GLY A 785 -30.08 25.61 14.75
C GLY A 785 -30.12 25.28 13.27
N ALA A 786 -30.21 26.29 12.40
CA ALA A 786 -30.20 26.09 10.95
C ALA A 786 -28.83 25.63 10.41
N ILE A 787 -27.71 26.08 11.00
CA ILE A 787 -26.36 25.58 10.69
C ILE A 787 -26.23 24.09 11.07
N SER A 788 -26.81 23.69 12.20
CA SER A 788 -26.72 22.32 12.74
C SER A 788 -27.79 21.35 12.23
N ALA A 789 -28.84 21.85 11.56
CA ALA A 789 -29.95 21.03 11.08
C ALA A 789 -29.48 20.00 10.05
N ASP A 790 -30.22 18.89 9.96
CA ASP A 790 -29.92 17.76 9.08
C ASP A 790 -28.47 17.26 9.24
N TYR A 791 -28.01 17.10 10.49
CA TYR A 791 -26.62 16.70 10.80
C TYR A 791 -25.56 17.64 10.20
N GLY A 792 -25.90 18.92 10.11
CA GLY A 792 -25.07 19.96 9.52
C GLY A 792 -25.09 20.01 7.98
N THR A 793 -25.90 19.18 7.31
CA THR A 793 -26.04 19.20 5.84
C THR A 793 -27.00 20.29 5.34
N ASN A 794 -27.68 20.99 6.23
CA ASN A 794 -28.63 22.04 5.85
C ASN A 794 -27.96 23.30 5.26
N MET A 795 -26.64 23.45 5.34
CA MET A 795 -25.91 24.55 4.69
C MET A 795 -25.63 24.28 3.22
N THR A 796 -25.88 25.27 2.36
CA THR A 796 -25.53 25.19 0.94
C THR A 796 -24.02 25.39 0.74
N SER A 797 -23.51 25.00 -0.43
CA SER A 797 -22.12 25.27 -0.83
C SER A 797 -21.77 26.77 -0.86
N ASN A 798 -22.71 27.64 -1.28
CA ASN A 798 -22.52 29.10 -1.22
C ASN A 798 -22.49 29.59 0.23
N GLY A 799 -23.28 29.00 1.12
CA GLY A 799 -23.26 29.28 2.55
C GLY A 799 -21.92 28.94 3.18
N LEU A 800 -21.38 27.74 2.89
CA LEU A 800 -20.05 27.33 3.35
C LEU A 800 -18.96 28.21 2.78
N ARG A 801 -19.05 28.54 1.48
CA ARG A 801 -18.08 29.42 0.83
C ARG A 801 -18.02 30.80 1.47
N LEU A 802 -19.16 31.37 1.89
CA LEU A 802 -19.19 32.64 2.61
C LEU A 802 -18.43 32.58 3.94
N TRP A 803 -18.55 31.47 4.69
CA TRP A 803 -17.79 31.28 5.93
C TRP A 803 -16.29 31.11 5.67
N HIS A 804 -15.92 30.35 4.64
CA HIS A 804 -14.53 30.16 4.22
C HIS A 804 -13.87 31.50 3.84
N ASN A 805 -14.52 32.27 2.95
CA ASN A 805 -14.02 33.58 2.50
C ASN A 805 -13.83 34.56 3.68
N ALA A 806 -14.73 34.53 4.67
CA ALA A 806 -14.60 35.39 5.85
C ALA A 806 -13.37 35.05 6.72
N VAL A 807 -13.04 33.76 6.87
CA VAL A 807 -11.83 33.36 7.59
C VAL A 807 -10.57 33.76 6.83
N TYR A 808 -10.53 33.50 5.52
CA TYR A 808 -9.40 33.85 4.66
C TYR A 808 -9.13 35.36 4.64
N SER A 809 -10.20 36.16 4.52
CA SER A 809 -10.15 37.62 4.59
C SER A 809 -9.56 38.12 5.91
N LEU A 810 -10.02 37.58 7.05
CA LEU A 810 -9.51 38.00 8.37
C LEU A 810 -8.08 37.52 8.62
N ALA A 811 -7.70 36.37 8.05
CA ALA A 811 -6.37 35.78 8.17
C ALA A 811 -5.32 36.39 7.23
N GLY A 812 -5.74 37.18 6.23
CA GLY A 812 -4.84 37.78 5.24
C GLY A 812 -4.25 36.76 4.26
N LEU A 813 -4.94 35.64 4.02
CA LEU A 813 -4.54 34.62 3.04
C LEU A 813 -4.87 35.05 1.61
N ASN A 814 -4.02 34.69 0.63
CA ASN A 814 -4.23 35.01 -0.78
C ASN A 814 -4.96 33.86 -1.51
N ASP A 815 -5.94 34.22 -2.33
CA ASP A 815 -6.91 33.30 -2.93
C ASP A 815 -6.35 32.52 -4.13
N THR A 816 -5.80 31.32 -3.89
CA THR A 816 -5.79 30.22 -4.88
C THR A 816 -6.68 29.11 -4.32
N VAL A 817 -7.98 29.22 -4.54
CA VAL A 817 -9.00 28.44 -3.84
C VAL A 817 -8.92 26.95 -4.21
N PRO A 818 -8.68 26.04 -3.25
CA PRO A 818 -9.10 24.65 -3.37
C PRO A 818 -10.63 24.60 -3.44
N ALA A 819 -11.22 23.68 -4.20
CA ALA A 819 -12.67 23.43 -4.09
C ALA A 819 -13.02 23.22 -2.61
N VAL A 820 -14.11 23.83 -2.12
CA VAL A 820 -14.61 23.58 -0.75
C VAL A 820 -14.70 22.06 -0.61
N PRO A 821 -13.89 21.41 0.24
CA PRO A 821 -13.87 19.97 0.30
C PRO A 821 -15.20 19.53 0.90
N ASP A 822 -15.92 18.65 0.20
CA ASP A 822 -17.13 18.03 0.72
C ASP A 822 -16.71 17.04 1.83
N THR A 823 -16.65 17.52 3.07
CA THR A 823 -15.97 16.84 4.19
C THR A 823 -16.90 16.09 5.12
N THR A 824 -17.41 14.96 4.66
CA THR A 824 -17.54 13.77 5.52
C THR A 824 -17.67 12.52 4.67
N ASN A 825 -16.81 11.54 4.91
CA ASN A 825 -17.18 10.16 4.59
C ASN A 825 -18.42 9.82 5.45
N ILE A 826 -19.47 9.35 4.81
CA ILE A 826 -20.75 8.98 5.40
C ILE A 826 -20.55 7.72 6.24
N GLN A 827 -20.79 7.79 7.55
CA GLN A 827 -20.62 6.68 8.47
C GLN A 827 -21.78 5.69 8.34
N VAL A 828 -21.50 4.44 7.95
CA VAL A 828 -22.50 3.38 7.73
C VAL A 828 -22.43 2.32 8.83
N ALA A 829 -23.52 2.13 9.57
CA ALA A 829 -23.72 1.02 10.50
C ALA A 829 -24.26 -0.20 9.75
N TYR A 830 -23.42 -1.20 9.50
CA TYR A 830 -23.82 -2.43 8.81
C TYR A 830 -24.19 -3.55 9.79
N ILE A 831 -25.49 -3.79 10.00
CA ILE A 831 -26.01 -4.69 11.03
C ILE A 831 -26.34 -6.05 10.42
N THR A 832 -25.64 -7.08 10.87
CA THR A 832 -25.78 -8.44 10.33
C THR A 832 -25.64 -9.49 11.42
N TYR A 833 -26.31 -10.63 11.27
CA TYR A 833 -26.19 -11.73 12.21
C TYR A 833 -24.77 -12.32 12.15
N ASN A 834 -24.18 -12.67 13.30
CA ASN A 834 -22.83 -13.26 13.37
C ASN A 834 -22.79 -14.69 12.80
N LYS A 835 -22.92 -14.80 11.48
CA LYS A 835 -22.97 -16.04 10.72
C LYS A 835 -22.56 -15.79 9.28
N THR A 836 -21.67 -16.64 8.77
CA THR A 836 -21.32 -16.69 7.35
C THR A 836 -22.30 -17.62 6.61
N MET A 837 -22.86 -17.16 5.48
CA MET A 837 -23.88 -17.90 4.72
C MET A 837 -23.40 -18.32 3.33
N ASP A 838 -22.11 -18.65 3.23
CA ASP A 838 -21.53 -19.45 2.16
C ASP A 838 -20.57 -20.47 2.81
N THR A 839 -20.57 -21.73 2.37
CA THR A 839 -19.73 -22.79 2.96
C THR A 839 -18.22 -22.53 2.87
N SER A 840 -17.82 -21.65 1.95
CA SER A 840 -16.45 -21.18 1.78
C SER A 840 -16.18 -19.84 2.45
N ALA A 841 -17.21 -19.14 2.96
CA ALA A 841 -17.04 -17.87 3.65
C ALA A 841 -16.52 -18.02 5.09
N THR A 842 -15.33 -17.46 5.34
CA THR A 842 -14.57 -17.53 6.60
C THR A 842 -14.92 -16.42 7.59
N ALA A 843 -15.43 -15.28 7.12
CA ALA A 843 -15.79 -14.13 7.93
C ALA A 843 -17.07 -13.43 7.43
N VAL A 844 -17.78 -12.78 8.35
CA VAL A 844 -19.00 -12.01 8.09
C VAL A 844 -18.71 -10.76 7.25
N THR A 845 -17.46 -10.29 7.26
CA THR A 845 -16.96 -9.16 6.45
C THR A 845 -16.88 -9.47 4.95
N ASN A 846 -16.99 -10.74 4.55
CA ASN A 846 -16.93 -11.15 3.13
C ASN A 846 -18.29 -11.05 2.44
N ASP A 847 -19.09 -10.05 2.85
CA ASP A 847 -20.37 -9.70 2.27
C ASP A 847 -20.15 -8.74 1.09
N THR A 848 -20.74 -9.07 -0.04
CA THR A 848 -20.67 -8.29 -1.27
C THR A 848 -21.06 -6.82 -1.09
N ILE A 849 -22.00 -6.52 -0.21
CA ILE A 849 -22.45 -5.16 0.05
C ILE A 849 -21.47 -4.41 0.96
N ILE A 850 -20.80 -5.10 1.89
CA ILE A 850 -19.71 -4.52 2.67
C ILE A 850 -18.55 -4.16 1.73
N GLY A 851 -18.14 -5.10 0.86
CA GLY A 851 -17.09 -4.85 -0.12
C GLY A 851 -17.45 -3.78 -1.16
N LEU A 852 -18.74 -3.57 -1.45
CA LEU A 852 -19.20 -2.44 -2.27
C LEU A 852 -18.96 -1.10 -1.57
N LEU A 853 -19.29 -1.01 -0.29
CA LEU A 853 -19.16 0.21 0.49
C LEU A 853 -17.70 0.53 0.84
N GLU A 854 -16.90 -0.47 1.22
CA GLU A 854 -15.46 -0.32 1.49
C GLU A 854 -14.65 0.07 0.24
N ALA A 855 -15.23 -0.06 -0.95
CA ALA A 855 -14.62 0.33 -2.21
C ALA A 855 -15.02 1.75 -2.67
N ASP A 856 -15.90 2.44 -1.94
CA ASP A 856 -16.42 3.75 -2.29
C ASP A 856 -16.03 4.76 -1.21
N ASP A 857 -15.14 5.70 -1.56
CA ASP A 857 -14.53 6.63 -0.61
C ASP A 857 -15.54 7.55 0.08
N ASN A 858 -16.79 7.64 -0.40
CA ASN A 858 -17.83 8.41 0.27
C ASN A 858 -18.38 7.74 1.54
N PHE A 859 -18.08 6.45 1.80
CA PHE A 859 -18.64 5.71 2.92
C PHE A 859 -17.55 5.13 3.83
N ASP A 860 -17.76 5.21 5.14
CA ASP A 860 -16.96 4.50 6.14
C ASP A 860 -17.84 3.51 6.92
N VAL A 861 -17.53 2.22 6.86
CA VAL A 861 -18.43 1.14 7.26
C VAL A 861 -17.99 0.51 8.58
N THR A 862 -18.88 0.52 9.57
CA THR A 862 -18.73 -0.28 10.78
C THR A 862 -19.66 -1.49 10.76
N VAL A 863 -19.10 -2.69 10.81
CA VAL A 863 -19.86 -3.94 10.79
C VAL A 863 -20.24 -4.41 12.19
N PHE A 864 -21.54 -4.43 12.49
CA PHE A 864 -22.11 -5.02 13.69
C PHE A 864 -22.52 -6.47 13.44
N ALA A 865 -21.56 -7.39 13.53
CA ALA A 865 -21.79 -8.84 13.46
C ALA A 865 -22.28 -9.40 14.82
N VAL A 866 -23.60 -9.41 15.04
CA VAL A 866 -24.19 -9.59 16.37
C VAL A 866 -25.15 -10.78 16.49
N GLY A 867 -25.48 -11.16 17.73
CA GLY A 867 -26.46 -12.20 18.04
C GLY A 867 -27.91 -11.71 17.87
N SER A 868 -28.87 -12.63 17.95
CA SER A 868 -30.29 -12.33 17.72
C SER A 868 -30.94 -11.44 18.78
N ASP A 869 -30.33 -11.32 19.95
CA ASP A 869 -30.79 -10.58 21.13
C ASP A 869 -29.83 -9.46 21.56
N SER A 870 -28.84 -9.15 20.71
CA SER A 870 -27.83 -8.12 20.97
C SER A 870 -28.42 -6.72 20.95
N THR A 871 -27.80 -5.80 21.69
CA THR A 871 -28.11 -4.37 21.67
C THR A 871 -27.00 -3.64 20.94
N ILE A 872 -27.36 -2.78 19.99
CA ILE A 872 -26.44 -1.93 19.23
C ILE A 872 -26.79 -0.46 19.43
N SER A 873 -25.79 0.42 19.31
CA SER A 873 -25.97 1.87 19.27
C SER A 873 -25.74 2.35 17.84
N LEU A 874 -26.64 3.17 17.33
CA LEU A 874 -26.51 3.83 16.03
C LEU A 874 -26.05 5.29 16.15
N SER A 875 -25.67 5.71 17.35
CA SER A 875 -25.10 7.04 17.56
C SER A 875 -23.74 7.15 16.86
N GLY A 876 -23.54 8.23 16.09
CA GLY A 876 -22.34 8.45 15.29
C GLY A 876 -22.39 7.84 13.88
N PHE A 877 -23.53 7.32 13.44
CA PHE A 877 -23.73 6.81 12.08
C PHE A 877 -24.75 7.66 11.32
N ASP A 878 -24.53 7.83 10.03
CA ASP A 878 -25.37 8.57 9.10
C ASP A 878 -26.38 7.65 8.40
N ILE A 879 -25.98 6.40 8.12
CA ILE A 879 -26.83 5.39 7.50
C ILE A 879 -26.77 4.09 8.32
N ALA A 880 -27.90 3.39 8.46
CA ALA A 880 -27.92 2.01 8.93
C ALA A 880 -28.33 1.01 7.83
N VAL A 881 -27.81 -0.21 7.93
CA VAL A 881 -28.25 -1.36 7.10
C VAL A 881 -28.67 -2.48 8.03
N VAL A 882 -29.91 -2.94 7.89
CA VAL A 882 -30.38 -4.17 8.53
C VAL A 882 -30.40 -5.28 7.49
N GLN A 883 -29.45 -6.21 7.59
CA GLN A 883 -29.26 -7.25 6.61
C GLN A 883 -30.20 -8.46 6.80
N GLU A 884 -30.47 -9.19 5.71
CA GLU A 884 -31.39 -10.33 5.65
C GLU A 884 -30.89 -11.54 6.48
N SER A 885 -29.63 -11.56 6.90
CA SER A 885 -28.98 -12.69 7.59
C SER A 885 -29.62 -13.11 8.92
N PHE A 886 -30.43 -12.25 9.55
CA PHE A 886 -31.13 -12.57 10.81
C PHE A 886 -32.29 -13.57 10.62
N SER A 887 -32.63 -14.31 11.67
CA SER A 887 -33.95 -14.96 11.73
C SER A 887 -35.05 -13.91 11.75
N SER A 888 -36.18 -14.15 11.08
CA SER A 888 -37.35 -13.25 11.16
C SER A 888 -37.94 -13.15 12.57
N LEU A 889 -37.56 -14.06 13.49
CA LEU A 889 -37.94 -14.05 14.90
C LEU A 889 -36.89 -13.39 15.82
N ALA A 890 -35.79 -12.85 15.28
CA ALA A 890 -34.71 -12.28 16.07
C ALA A 890 -35.23 -11.12 16.94
N ASP A 891 -34.85 -11.14 18.23
CA ASP A 891 -35.31 -10.14 19.21
C ASP A 891 -34.82 -8.73 18.89
N ILE A 892 -33.64 -8.60 18.26
CA ILE A 892 -33.07 -7.33 17.80
C ILE A 892 -33.96 -6.61 16.78
N LEU A 893 -34.76 -7.36 16.00
CA LEU A 893 -35.66 -6.81 14.97
C LEU A 893 -37.06 -6.46 15.50
N LYS A 894 -37.41 -6.94 16.71
CA LYS A 894 -38.73 -6.69 17.30
C LYS A 894 -38.87 -5.21 17.70
N PRO A 895 -40.09 -4.69 17.91
CA PRO A 895 -40.30 -3.32 18.41
C PRO A 895 -39.50 -2.96 19.68
N THR A 896 -39.18 -3.96 20.51
CA THR A 896 -38.38 -3.79 21.74
C THR A 896 -36.87 -3.95 21.52
N GLY A 897 -36.42 -4.35 20.34
CA GLY A 897 -35.02 -4.58 20.00
C GLY A 897 -34.36 -3.35 19.40
N SER A 898 -33.03 -3.27 19.48
CA SER A 898 -32.28 -2.08 19.05
C SER A 898 -32.28 -1.81 17.54
N ALA A 899 -32.64 -2.80 16.71
CA ALA A 899 -32.86 -2.64 15.26
C ALA A 899 -34.34 -2.80 14.87
N GLY A 900 -35.25 -2.59 15.82
CA GLY A 900 -36.69 -2.47 15.54
C GLY A 900 -36.98 -1.21 14.72
N LEU A 901 -38.00 -1.27 13.86
CA LEU A 901 -38.27 -0.23 12.85
C LEU A 901 -38.39 1.20 13.43
N ALA A 902 -39.06 1.37 14.57
CA ALA A 902 -39.20 2.67 15.22
C ALA A 902 -37.94 3.14 15.96
N ASN A 903 -37.04 2.21 16.28
CA ASN A 903 -35.81 2.46 17.07
C ASN A 903 -34.63 2.87 16.19
N ILE A 904 -34.71 2.70 14.87
CA ILE A 904 -33.72 3.20 13.92
C ILE A 904 -34.08 4.65 13.58
N ASN A 905 -33.27 5.59 14.05
CA ASN A 905 -33.51 7.04 13.99
C ASN A 905 -32.66 7.78 12.94
N ILE A 906 -31.91 7.04 12.13
CA ILE A 906 -31.11 7.54 11.00
C ILE A 906 -31.60 6.89 9.70
N PRO A 907 -31.40 7.50 8.52
CA PRO A 907 -31.73 6.89 7.24
C PRO A 907 -31.22 5.45 7.13
N PHE A 908 -32.03 4.53 6.58
CA PHE A 908 -31.63 3.13 6.61
C PHE A 908 -32.14 2.26 5.47
N ILE A 909 -31.37 1.22 5.18
CA ILE A 909 -31.77 0.13 4.29
C ILE A 909 -32.25 -1.04 5.15
N TYR A 910 -33.47 -1.52 4.89
CA TYR A 910 -34.05 -2.67 5.58
C TYR A 910 -34.22 -3.84 4.62
N ASN A 911 -33.24 -4.73 4.57
CA ASN A 911 -33.27 -5.94 3.76
C ASN A 911 -33.78 -7.14 4.58
N LYS A 912 -34.90 -7.00 5.30
CA LYS A 912 -35.52 -8.13 6.04
C LYS A 912 -37.03 -8.07 6.01
N VAL A 913 -37.61 -7.82 4.84
CA VAL A 913 -39.06 -7.62 4.69
C VAL A 913 -39.89 -8.82 5.17
N TYR A 914 -39.33 -10.04 5.16
CA TYR A 914 -39.94 -11.26 5.75
C TYR A 914 -40.23 -11.17 7.26
N ALA A 915 -39.57 -10.25 7.97
CA ALA A 915 -39.80 -10.02 9.40
C ALA A 915 -41.05 -9.14 9.67
N LEU A 916 -41.65 -8.53 8.65
CA LEU A 916 -42.80 -7.62 8.77
C LEU A 916 -44.14 -8.35 9.00
N GLN A 917 -44.18 -9.26 9.96
CA GLN A 917 -45.35 -10.04 10.36
C GLN A 917 -45.66 -9.81 11.84
N ASN A 918 -46.89 -10.14 12.27
CA ASN A 918 -47.29 -9.98 13.68
C ASN A 918 -46.41 -10.78 14.63
N ASN A 919 -46.03 -10.18 15.75
CA ASN A 919 -45.11 -10.70 16.77
C ASN A 919 -43.66 -10.89 16.30
N ARG A 920 -43.27 -10.25 15.19
CA ARG A 920 -41.90 -10.18 14.67
C ARG A 920 -41.43 -8.73 14.69
N ALA A 921 -41.07 -8.16 13.54
CA ALA A 921 -40.68 -6.75 13.46
C ALA A 921 -41.84 -5.78 13.75
N VAL A 922 -43.08 -6.26 13.72
CA VAL A 922 -44.27 -5.49 14.13
C VAL A 922 -45.11 -6.28 15.12
N SER A 923 -45.77 -5.59 16.05
CA SER A 923 -46.62 -6.20 17.09
C SER A 923 -48.05 -6.48 16.60
N SER A 924 -48.57 -5.63 15.72
CA SER A 924 -49.90 -5.76 15.09
C SER A 924 -49.91 -5.13 13.69
N GLY A 925 -50.91 -5.44 12.86
CA GLY A 925 -51.01 -4.89 11.50
C GLY A 925 -49.98 -5.48 10.51
N GLY A 926 -49.23 -6.51 10.92
CA GLY A 926 -48.27 -7.26 10.12
C GLY A 926 -48.93 -8.09 9.01
N GLY A 927 -48.21 -8.25 7.90
CA GLY A 927 -48.67 -8.96 6.72
C GLY A 927 -48.29 -10.44 6.69
N SER A 928 -48.52 -11.06 5.53
CA SER A 928 -47.98 -12.38 5.16
C SER A 928 -46.77 -12.19 4.26
N SER A 929 -45.81 -13.10 4.30
CA SER A 929 -44.61 -13.04 3.43
C SER A 929 -44.51 -14.26 2.52
N GLY A 930 -43.86 -14.08 1.38
CA GLY A 930 -43.63 -15.13 0.38
C GLY A 930 -42.30 -14.95 -0.33
N ASP A 931 -41.82 -16.03 -0.95
CA ASP A 931 -40.67 -16.01 -1.86
C ASP A 931 -41.17 -15.78 -3.29
N ALA A 932 -40.47 -14.97 -4.06
CA ALA A 932 -40.73 -14.79 -5.48
C ALA A 932 -39.99 -15.87 -6.28
N SER A 933 -40.60 -16.33 -7.38
CA SER A 933 -40.04 -17.35 -8.26
C SER A 933 -39.05 -16.80 -9.28
N GLY A 934 -39.06 -15.49 -9.53
CA GLY A 934 -38.19 -14.78 -10.48
C GLY A 934 -36.90 -14.25 -9.88
N LEU A 935 -35.97 -13.87 -10.77
CA LEU A 935 -34.67 -13.26 -10.43
C LEU A 935 -34.60 -11.76 -10.74
N ALA A 936 -35.68 -11.21 -11.29
CA ALA A 936 -35.76 -9.84 -11.81
C ALA A 936 -36.78 -9.01 -11.04
N ILE A 937 -36.54 -7.70 -11.03
CA ILE A 937 -37.46 -6.69 -10.52
C ILE A 937 -38.15 -6.03 -11.71
N THR A 938 -39.47 -5.90 -11.63
CA THR A 938 -40.29 -5.13 -12.56
C THR A 938 -40.49 -3.72 -12.02
N VAL A 939 -40.17 -2.70 -12.83
CA VAL A 939 -40.31 -1.28 -12.48
C VAL A 939 -41.20 -0.59 -13.50
N SER A 940 -42.33 -0.04 -13.04
CA SER A 940 -43.26 0.64 -13.94
C SER A 940 -42.58 1.85 -14.62
N PRO A 941 -42.97 2.21 -15.87
CA PRO A 941 -42.39 3.36 -16.54
C PRO A 941 -42.45 4.68 -15.74
N ALA A 942 -43.42 4.82 -14.84
CA ALA A 942 -43.56 6.00 -13.98
C ALA A 942 -42.47 6.09 -12.89
N HIS A 943 -41.85 4.96 -12.52
CA HIS A 943 -40.81 4.91 -11.48
C HIS A 943 -39.40 4.74 -12.06
N GLN A 944 -39.24 4.43 -13.35
CA GLN A 944 -37.92 4.23 -13.97
C GLN A 944 -37.02 5.48 -13.93
N SER A 945 -37.58 6.68 -13.73
CA SER A 945 -36.82 7.93 -13.54
C SER A 945 -36.45 8.22 -12.08
N ASN A 946 -36.79 7.34 -11.14
CA ASN A 946 -36.34 7.47 -9.76
C ASN A 946 -34.81 7.26 -9.71
N GLU A 947 -34.12 8.07 -8.92
CA GLU A 947 -32.66 8.06 -8.80
C GLU A 947 -32.08 6.70 -8.41
N LEU A 948 -32.85 5.86 -7.69
CA LEU A 948 -32.46 4.49 -7.33
C LEU A 948 -32.18 3.61 -8.55
N PHE A 949 -32.67 3.99 -9.73
CA PHE A 949 -32.46 3.27 -10.98
C PHE A 949 -31.45 3.93 -11.94
N ASN A 950 -30.74 4.98 -11.50
CA ASN A 950 -29.69 5.59 -12.30
C ASN A 950 -28.60 4.56 -12.66
N GLY A 951 -28.29 4.47 -13.96
CA GLY A 951 -27.34 3.49 -14.52
C GLY A 951 -27.90 2.09 -14.77
N ILE A 952 -29.17 1.82 -14.41
CA ILE A 952 -29.82 0.52 -14.67
C ILE A 952 -30.59 0.58 -15.99
N SER A 953 -30.36 -0.42 -16.84
CA SER A 953 -31.08 -0.58 -18.10
C SER A 953 -32.24 -1.56 -17.96
N PHE A 954 -33.40 -1.20 -18.51
CA PHE A 954 -34.62 -2.01 -18.44
C PHE A 954 -34.89 -2.72 -19.76
N THR A 955 -35.21 -4.02 -19.69
CA THR A 955 -35.77 -4.78 -20.80
C THR A 955 -37.19 -5.20 -20.43
N ASN A 956 -38.19 -4.78 -21.21
CA ASN A 956 -39.62 -5.01 -20.90
C ASN A 956 -40.04 -4.52 -19.50
N ASN A 957 -39.51 -3.38 -19.05
CA ASN A 957 -39.70 -2.83 -17.70
C ASN A 957 -39.07 -3.66 -16.57
N GLU A 958 -38.14 -4.58 -16.88
CA GLU A 958 -37.49 -5.45 -15.91
C GLU A 958 -35.96 -5.35 -15.97
N PHE A 959 -35.30 -5.65 -14.85
CA PHE A 959 -33.87 -5.93 -14.79
C PHE A 959 -33.60 -7.09 -13.82
N SER A 960 -32.66 -7.97 -14.18
CA SER A 960 -32.25 -9.09 -13.33
C SER A 960 -31.39 -8.58 -12.18
N VAL A 961 -31.69 -9.02 -10.96
CA VAL A 961 -30.90 -8.74 -9.74
C VAL A 961 -29.94 -9.87 -9.43
N PHE A 962 -30.33 -11.12 -9.75
CA PHE A 962 -29.51 -12.31 -9.55
C PHE A 962 -29.39 -13.14 -10.83
N ASP A 963 -28.29 -13.89 -10.96
CA ASP A 963 -28.09 -14.83 -12.08
C ASP A 963 -28.76 -16.19 -11.82
N THR A 964 -28.76 -16.64 -10.57
CA THR A 964 -29.37 -17.91 -10.15
C THR A 964 -30.04 -17.84 -8.78
N THR A 965 -30.90 -18.81 -8.48
CA THR A 965 -31.47 -19.00 -7.14
C THR A 965 -30.48 -19.72 -6.22
N ALA A 966 -30.62 -19.48 -4.91
CA ALA A 966 -29.79 -20.08 -3.88
C ALA A 966 -30.63 -20.67 -2.74
N SER A 967 -29.97 -21.44 -1.87
CA SER A 967 -30.47 -21.73 -0.52
C SER A 967 -30.23 -20.52 0.39
N ASP A 968 -30.79 -20.52 1.60
CA ASP A 968 -30.47 -19.48 2.58
C ASP A 968 -28.95 -19.42 2.90
N TYR A 969 -28.21 -20.51 2.67
CA TYR A 969 -26.78 -20.66 2.96
C TYR A 969 -25.87 -20.52 1.71
N GLY A 970 -26.33 -19.86 0.65
CA GLY A 970 -25.49 -19.59 -0.54
C GLY A 970 -25.25 -20.79 -1.46
N GLY A 971 -25.62 -22.00 -1.04
CA GLY A 971 -25.60 -23.20 -1.88
C GLY A 971 -26.78 -23.29 -2.87
N VAL A 972 -26.88 -24.40 -3.59
CA VAL A 972 -27.99 -24.68 -4.51
C VAL A 972 -29.34 -24.65 -3.78
N GLY A 973 -30.28 -23.84 -4.27
CA GLY A 973 -31.64 -23.75 -3.72
C GLY A 973 -32.58 -22.95 -4.62
N THR A 974 -33.74 -22.59 -4.11
CA THR A 974 -34.86 -22.00 -4.88
C THR A 974 -35.20 -20.57 -4.49
N LYS A 975 -34.41 -19.92 -3.63
CA LYS A 975 -34.68 -18.59 -3.08
C LYS A 975 -33.85 -17.53 -3.80
N ALA A 976 -34.41 -16.35 -3.98
CA ALA A 976 -33.70 -15.19 -4.54
C ALA A 976 -34.29 -13.88 -4.03
N LEU A 977 -35.59 -13.67 -4.27
CA LEU A 977 -36.32 -12.48 -3.84
C LEU A 977 -37.46 -12.89 -2.90
N ASN A 978 -37.81 -12.03 -1.95
CA ASN A 978 -38.90 -12.24 -0.99
C ASN A 978 -39.68 -10.95 -0.76
N TYR A 979 -40.94 -11.06 -0.37
CA TYR A 979 -41.84 -9.91 -0.21
C TYR A 979 -42.82 -10.13 0.93
N THR A 980 -43.41 -9.03 1.41
CA THR A 980 -44.51 -9.05 2.37
C THR A 980 -45.72 -8.32 1.80
N TYR A 981 -46.92 -8.87 1.98
CA TYR A 981 -48.19 -8.36 1.47
C TYR A 981 -49.28 -8.42 2.54
N ASN A 982 -50.41 -7.73 2.33
CA ASN A 982 -51.47 -7.50 3.33
C ASN A 982 -50.95 -6.80 4.61
N LEU A 983 -49.94 -5.95 4.47
CA LEU A 983 -49.37 -5.17 5.56
C LEU A 983 -50.13 -3.85 5.72
N THR A 984 -50.41 -3.42 6.95
CA THR A 984 -50.98 -2.08 7.16
C THR A 984 -49.88 -1.03 6.95
N ILE A 985 -50.01 -0.20 5.91
CA ILE A 985 -49.05 0.86 5.59
C ILE A 985 -49.81 2.17 5.44
N SER A 986 -49.37 3.23 6.13
CA SER A 986 -50.09 4.51 6.09
C SER A 986 -49.88 5.31 4.79
N ASP A 987 -48.71 5.14 4.15
CA ASP A 987 -48.42 5.67 2.81
C ASP A 987 -48.32 4.53 1.80
N THR A 988 -49.35 4.42 0.95
CA THR A 988 -49.47 3.35 -0.05
C THR A 988 -48.77 3.66 -1.37
N THR A 989 -48.04 4.78 -1.47
CA THR A 989 -47.35 5.23 -2.71
C THR A 989 -45.87 4.84 -2.77
N THR A 990 -45.40 4.12 -1.75
CA THR A 990 -43.98 3.86 -1.50
C THR A 990 -43.37 2.74 -2.34
N LEU A 991 -44.18 1.87 -2.98
CA LEU A 991 -43.69 0.75 -3.78
C LEU A 991 -43.19 1.23 -5.15
N ILE A 992 -41.89 1.13 -5.40
CA ILE A 992 -41.25 1.63 -6.62
C ILE A 992 -40.76 0.51 -7.55
N GLY A 993 -40.64 -0.72 -7.05
CA GLY A 993 -40.40 -1.92 -7.86
C GLY A 993 -41.19 -3.11 -7.31
N THR A 994 -41.49 -4.09 -8.16
CA THR A 994 -42.34 -5.23 -7.82
C THR A 994 -41.79 -6.54 -8.39
N VAL A 995 -42.38 -7.64 -7.94
CA VAL A 995 -42.27 -8.99 -8.56
C VAL A 995 -43.67 -9.45 -8.99
N SER A 996 -43.74 -10.46 -9.85
CA SER A 996 -44.98 -10.92 -10.46
C SER A 996 -46.04 -11.42 -9.47
N GLU A 997 -45.60 -11.88 -8.31
CA GLU A 997 -46.44 -12.47 -7.26
C GLU A 997 -47.13 -11.41 -6.39
N ILE A 998 -46.66 -10.16 -6.41
CA ILE A 998 -47.30 -9.05 -5.71
C ILE A 998 -48.49 -8.57 -6.55
N THR A 999 -49.69 -8.94 -6.13
CA THR A 999 -50.94 -8.49 -6.78
C THR A 999 -51.59 -7.30 -6.08
N ASP A 1000 -51.28 -7.09 -4.79
CA ASP A 1000 -51.68 -5.90 -4.04
C ASP A 1000 -50.48 -4.96 -3.90
N THR A 1001 -50.39 -3.97 -4.78
CA THR A 1001 -49.29 -2.99 -4.79
C THR A 1001 -49.46 -1.88 -3.74
N THR A 1002 -50.58 -1.84 -3.01
CA THR A 1002 -50.86 -0.80 -2.01
C THR A 1002 -50.49 -1.20 -0.59
N ASN A 1003 -50.54 -2.50 -0.27
CA ASN A 1003 -50.28 -3.03 1.07
C ASN A 1003 -49.12 -4.03 1.08
N SER A 1004 -48.11 -3.79 0.24
CA SER A 1004 -46.94 -4.67 0.11
C SER A 1004 -45.63 -3.91 0.28
N ILE A 1005 -44.65 -4.59 0.89
CA ILE A 1005 -43.27 -4.16 0.96
C ILE A 1005 -42.37 -5.18 0.26
N PHE A 1006 -41.62 -4.69 -0.72
CA PHE A 1006 -40.60 -5.42 -1.48
C PHE A 1006 -39.41 -4.51 -1.81
N LEU A 1007 -39.55 -3.65 -2.84
CA LEU A 1007 -38.65 -2.55 -3.15
C LEU A 1007 -39.44 -1.26 -2.97
N ASN A 1008 -39.33 -0.68 -1.79
CA ASN A 1008 -40.05 0.53 -1.41
C ASN A 1008 -39.08 1.62 -1.00
N ASP A 1009 -39.44 2.85 -1.28
CA ASP A 1009 -38.85 4.06 -0.71
C ASP A 1009 -39.88 4.69 0.23
N ILE A 1010 -39.64 4.56 1.54
CA ILE A 1010 -40.63 4.84 2.58
C ILE A 1010 -40.18 6.08 3.38
N PRO A 1011 -40.91 7.20 3.30
CA PRO A 1011 -40.60 8.40 4.07
C PRO A 1011 -40.73 8.18 5.59
N ALA A 1012 -39.97 8.96 6.36
CA ALA A 1012 -40.13 9.07 7.82
C ALA A 1012 -41.58 9.44 8.19
N GLY A 1013 -42.06 8.97 9.35
CA GLY A 1013 -43.44 9.14 9.79
C GLY A 1013 -44.45 8.16 9.17
N THR A 1014 -44.04 7.37 8.18
CA THR A 1014 -44.88 6.27 7.67
C THR A 1014 -45.04 5.20 8.75
N THR A 1015 -46.28 4.73 8.93
CA THR A 1015 -46.57 3.60 9.81
C THR A 1015 -46.55 2.31 9.00
N VAL A 1016 -45.75 1.34 9.45
CA VAL A 1016 -45.61 -0.01 8.91
C VAL A 1016 -46.02 -1.01 9.99
N GLY A 1017 -47.19 -1.63 9.84
CA GLY A 1017 -47.81 -2.45 10.88
C GLY A 1017 -48.13 -1.61 12.12
N SER A 1018 -47.44 -1.89 13.24
CA SER A 1018 -47.59 -1.15 14.50
C SER A 1018 -46.52 -0.08 14.71
N GLU A 1019 -45.51 -0.04 13.86
CA GLU A 1019 -44.32 0.80 14.06
C GLU A 1019 -44.41 2.03 13.17
N THR A 1020 -44.13 3.20 13.73
CA THR A 1020 -43.97 4.45 12.96
C THR A 1020 -42.48 4.69 12.76
N LEU A 1021 -42.06 4.87 11.51
CA LEU A 1021 -40.65 5.07 11.17
C LEU A 1021 -40.16 6.43 11.65
N SER A 1022 -39.00 6.46 12.31
CA SER A 1022 -38.36 7.70 12.77
C SER A 1022 -37.48 8.35 11.68
N ALA A 1023 -37.07 7.59 10.66
CA ALA A 1023 -36.26 8.04 9.54
C ALA A 1023 -36.72 7.39 8.21
N ARG A 1024 -36.22 7.89 7.08
CA ARG A 1024 -36.48 7.33 5.75
C ARG A 1024 -35.93 5.90 5.64
N MET A 1025 -36.72 4.98 5.09
CA MET A 1025 -36.35 3.58 4.90
C MET A 1025 -36.42 3.18 3.42
N ILE A 1026 -35.32 2.64 2.88
CA ILE A 1026 -35.34 1.89 1.64
C ILE A 1026 -35.47 0.40 1.98
N ALA A 1027 -36.56 -0.23 1.55
CA ALA A 1027 -36.80 -1.64 1.82
C ALA A 1027 -36.30 -2.50 0.66
N PHE A 1028 -35.62 -3.60 0.96
CA PHE A 1028 -35.23 -4.62 0.00
C PHE A 1028 -35.80 -6.00 0.36
N GLY A 1029 -36.25 -6.70 -0.68
CA GLY A 1029 -36.68 -8.08 -0.61
C GLY A 1029 -35.65 -9.04 -1.20
N MET A 1030 -34.37 -8.89 -0.85
CA MET A 1030 -33.27 -9.67 -1.44
C MET A 1030 -32.75 -10.71 -0.46
N ASN A 1031 -32.79 -11.99 -0.83
CA ASN A 1031 -32.32 -13.08 0.02
C ASN A 1031 -30.81 -13.03 0.23
N PHE A 1032 -30.35 -13.13 1.47
CA PHE A 1032 -28.93 -13.08 1.81
C PHE A 1032 -28.11 -14.16 1.11
N GLY A 1033 -28.61 -15.39 1.12
CA GLY A 1033 -27.93 -16.52 0.49
C GLY A 1033 -27.75 -16.32 -1.03
N ALA A 1034 -28.74 -15.74 -1.71
CA ALA A 1034 -28.59 -15.40 -3.12
C ALA A 1034 -27.58 -14.27 -3.37
N MET A 1035 -27.45 -13.30 -2.45
CA MET A 1035 -26.42 -12.26 -2.53
C MET A 1035 -25.02 -12.77 -2.24
N SER A 1036 -24.86 -13.74 -1.31
CA SER A 1036 -23.56 -14.29 -0.93
C SER A 1036 -23.09 -15.44 -1.82
N LYS A 1037 -23.99 -16.05 -2.60
CA LYS A 1037 -23.68 -17.19 -3.47
C LYS A 1037 -22.52 -16.89 -4.41
N ASP A 1038 -21.62 -17.87 -4.53
CA ASP A 1038 -20.44 -17.82 -5.39
C ASP A 1038 -19.56 -16.60 -5.07
N TYR A 1039 -19.27 -16.37 -3.78
CA TYR A 1039 -18.45 -15.23 -3.33
C TYR A 1039 -19.00 -13.86 -3.73
N GLY A 1040 -20.32 -13.75 -3.80
CA GLY A 1040 -20.97 -12.52 -4.21
C GLY A 1040 -21.09 -12.30 -5.71
N THR A 1041 -20.63 -13.22 -6.56
CA THR A 1041 -20.75 -13.06 -8.01
C THR A 1041 -22.15 -13.35 -8.55
N ASN A 1042 -23.06 -13.87 -7.73
CA ASN A 1042 -24.43 -14.18 -8.16
C ASN A 1042 -25.35 -12.94 -8.23
N ILE A 1043 -24.99 -11.81 -7.59
CA ILE A 1043 -25.69 -10.54 -7.77
C ILE A 1043 -25.21 -9.86 -9.07
N THR A 1044 -26.13 -9.44 -9.91
CA THR A 1044 -25.80 -8.83 -11.20
C THR A 1044 -25.27 -7.41 -11.03
N SER A 1045 -24.64 -6.85 -12.07
CA SER A 1045 -24.28 -5.43 -12.14
C SER A 1045 -25.46 -4.49 -11.84
N ALA A 1046 -26.66 -4.83 -12.31
CA ALA A 1046 -27.85 -4.03 -12.04
C ALA A 1046 -28.29 -4.15 -10.56
N GLY A 1047 -28.20 -5.35 -9.97
CA GLY A 1047 -28.48 -5.58 -8.56
C GLY A 1047 -27.54 -4.81 -7.63
N ILE A 1048 -26.23 -4.84 -7.89
CA ILE A 1048 -25.26 -4.11 -7.07
C ILE A 1048 -25.31 -2.59 -7.30
N THR A 1049 -25.64 -2.15 -8.52
CA THR A 1049 -25.89 -0.73 -8.82
C THR A 1049 -27.08 -0.19 -8.02
N LEU A 1050 -28.14 -0.99 -7.84
CA LEU A 1050 -29.29 -0.60 -7.02
C LEU A 1050 -28.90 -0.40 -5.56
N TRP A 1051 -28.06 -1.27 -4.99
CA TRP A 1051 -27.53 -1.11 -3.63
C TRP A 1051 -26.72 0.18 -3.49
N ARG A 1052 -25.76 0.44 -4.39
CA ARG A 1052 -25.01 1.70 -4.39
C ARG A 1052 -25.94 2.91 -4.42
N ASN A 1053 -26.93 2.90 -5.32
CA ASN A 1053 -27.85 4.03 -5.45
C ASN A 1053 -28.66 4.29 -4.18
N ALA A 1054 -29.04 3.23 -3.46
CA ALA A 1054 -29.72 3.37 -2.18
C ALA A 1054 -28.82 4.06 -1.14
N PHE A 1055 -27.53 3.73 -1.08
CA PHE A 1055 -26.60 4.41 -0.17
C PHE A 1055 -26.42 5.89 -0.52
N TYR A 1056 -26.18 6.21 -1.80
CA TYR A 1056 -26.04 7.61 -2.24
C TYR A 1056 -27.32 8.41 -1.97
N SER A 1057 -28.48 7.84 -2.29
CA SER A 1057 -29.78 8.49 -2.05
C SER A 1057 -30.05 8.74 -0.57
N LEU A 1058 -29.72 7.80 0.31
CA LEU A 1058 -29.88 7.97 1.76
C LEU A 1058 -28.86 8.94 2.37
N ALA A 1059 -27.66 9.01 1.79
CA ALA A 1059 -26.62 9.95 2.18
C ALA A 1059 -26.86 11.38 1.69
N GLY A 1060 -27.85 11.60 0.82
CA GLY A 1060 -28.04 12.89 0.14
C GLY A 1060 -26.97 13.19 -0.92
N LEU A 1061 -26.19 12.19 -1.32
CA LEU A 1061 -25.18 12.30 -2.37
C LEU A 1061 -25.82 12.24 -3.77
N THR A 1062 -25.15 12.85 -4.75
CA THR A 1062 -25.62 12.76 -6.15
C THR A 1062 -25.46 11.32 -6.67
N VAL A 1063 -26.58 10.65 -6.96
CA VAL A 1063 -26.57 9.26 -7.42
C VAL A 1063 -25.94 9.12 -8.82
N PRO A 1064 -24.84 8.34 -8.99
CA PRO A 1064 -24.15 8.21 -10.27
C PRO A 1064 -25.02 7.60 -11.37
N THR A 1065 -24.89 8.13 -12.59
CA THR A 1065 -25.63 7.64 -13.77
C THR A 1065 -24.94 6.46 -14.48
N THR A 1066 -23.72 6.12 -14.08
CA THR A 1066 -22.98 4.96 -14.59
C THR A 1066 -23.30 3.70 -13.77
N PRO A 1067 -23.39 2.52 -14.39
CA PRO A 1067 -23.56 1.25 -13.66
C PRO A 1067 -22.26 0.83 -12.97
N VAL A 1068 -22.40 0.05 -11.90
CA VAL A 1068 -21.28 -0.70 -11.30
C VAL A 1068 -21.00 -1.93 -12.16
N THR A 1069 -19.83 -2.00 -12.81
CA THR A 1069 -19.52 -2.99 -13.85
C THR A 1069 -18.79 -4.23 -13.35
N SER A 1070 -18.21 -4.23 -12.14
CA SER A 1070 -17.63 -5.40 -11.51
C SER A 1070 -17.45 -5.19 -10.01
N LEU A 1071 -17.81 -6.19 -9.21
CA LEU A 1071 -17.28 -6.33 -7.86
C LEU A 1071 -15.88 -6.92 -7.98
N LYS A 1072 -14.90 -6.40 -7.22
CA LYS A 1072 -13.66 -7.14 -6.95
C LYS A 1072 -14.09 -8.51 -6.46
N SER A 1073 -13.67 -9.59 -7.12
CA SER A 1073 -13.85 -10.93 -6.59
C SER A 1073 -13.20 -10.96 -5.21
N ALA A 1074 -14.02 -11.00 -4.17
CA ALA A 1074 -13.56 -11.25 -2.82
C ALA A 1074 -12.90 -12.63 -2.81
N GLN A 1075 -11.57 -12.68 -2.96
CA GLN A 1075 -10.79 -13.85 -2.62
C GLN A 1075 -10.88 -14.01 -1.11
N LEU A 1076 -11.86 -14.82 -0.74
CA LEU A 1076 -12.03 -15.45 0.54
C LEU A 1076 -10.83 -16.37 0.82
N ASN A 1077 -9.72 -15.77 1.26
CA ASN A 1077 -8.63 -16.52 1.88
C ASN A 1077 -8.93 -16.69 3.37
N TYR A 1078 -8.98 -17.95 3.78
CA TYR A 1078 -9.04 -18.45 5.15
C TYR A 1078 -8.01 -17.73 6.04
N VAL A 1079 -8.46 -16.77 6.83
CA VAL A 1079 -7.79 -16.40 8.07
C VAL A 1079 -8.12 -17.50 9.06
N ALA A 1080 -7.09 -18.24 9.48
CA ALA A 1080 -7.20 -19.17 10.59
C ALA A 1080 -7.75 -18.44 11.82
N GLU A 1081 -8.77 -19.07 12.42
CA GLU A 1081 -9.22 -18.89 13.80
C GLU A 1081 -9.35 -17.45 14.32
N LYS A 1082 -10.62 -17.02 14.38
CA LYS A 1082 -11.21 -16.22 15.45
C LYS A 1082 -10.41 -16.33 16.76
N GLU A 1083 -10.00 -15.18 17.29
CA GLU A 1083 -9.42 -14.99 18.61
C GLU A 1083 -9.95 -16.01 19.64
N VAL A 1084 -9.17 -17.06 19.86
CA VAL A 1084 -9.13 -17.77 21.13
C VAL A 1084 -8.07 -17.03 21.92
N GLU A 1085 -8.48 -16.36 23.00
CA GLU A 1085 -7.60 -15.68 23.97
C GLU A 1085 -6.15 -16.16 23.89
N GLU A 1086 -5.27 -15.42 23.21
CA GLU A 1086 -3.88 -15.79 23.17
C GLU A 1086 -3.31 -15.70 24.58
N ALA A 1087 -2.93 -16.87 25.09
CA ALA A 1087 -2.18 -17.04 26.31
C ALA A 1087 -0.81 -16.37 26.21
N MET A 1088 -0.75 -15.08 26.50
CA MET A 1088 0.47 -14.26 26.47
C MET A 1088 1.42 -14.56 27.64
N ILE A 1089 2.70 -14.87 27.34
CA ILE A 1089 3.78 -14.68 28.30
C ILE A 1089 4.13 -13.18 28.30
N LYS A 1090 3.76 -12.47 29.37
CA LYS A 1090 4.09 -11.05 29.55
C LYS A 1090 5.34 -10.89 30.40
N VAL A 1091 6.26 -10.02 29.96
CA VAL A 1091 7.50 -9.70 30.68
C VAL A 1091 7.56 -8.21 30.96
N TYR A 1092 7.55 -7.79 32.23
CA TYR A 1092 7.40 -6.38 32.60
C TYR A 1092 7.93 -6.04 34.01
N PRO A 1093 8.36 -4.80 34.27
CA PRO A 1093 8.57 -3.74 33.29
C PRO A 1093 9.78 -4.05 32.40
N ASN A 1094 9.75 -3.61 31.16
CA ASN A 1094 10.90 -3.61 30.26
C ASN A 1094 10.88 -2.28 29.49
N PRO A 1095 11.79 -1.33 29.74
CA PRO A 1095 13.04 -1.47 30.50
C PRO A 1095 12.85 -1.72 32.01
N VAL A 1096 13.76 -2.45 32.62
CA VAL A 1096 13.73 -2.85 34.03
C VAL A 1096 14.85 -2.18 34.82
N ASN A 1097 14.52 -1.68 36.02
CA ASN A 1097 15.52 -1.27 37.00
C ASN A 1097 15.95 -2.49 37.82
N ASP A 1098 15.13 -2.97 38.75
CA ASP A 1098 15.58 -4.03 39.66
C ASP A 1098 14.79 -5.32 39.57
N LYS A 1099 13.48 -5.27 39.28
CA LYS A 1099 12.61 -6.45 39.35
C LYS A 1099 11.86 -6.65 38.06
N LEU A 1100 12.08 -7.80 37.42
CA LEU A 1100 11.43 -8.20 36.18
C LEU A 1100 10.37 -9.26 36.47
N ASN A 1101 9.10 -8.97 36.18
CA ASN A 1101 8.00 -9.90 36.32
C ASN A 1101 7.75 -10.65 35.02
N ILE A 1102 7.35 -11.91 35.14
CA ILE A 1102 6.97 -12.79 34.05
C ILE A 1102 5.62 -13.40 34.43
N SER A 1103 4.59 -13.17 33.65
CA SER A 1103 3.27 -13.80 33.84
C SER A 1103 2.88 -14.58 32.59
N ALA A 1104 2.40 -15.80 32.75
CA ALA A 1104 1.94 -16.67 31.68
C ALA A 1104 0.68 -17.42 32.10
N ASN A 1105 -0.14 -17.84 31.13
CA ASN A 1105 -1.32 -18.66 31.43
C ASN A 1105 -0.95 -20.11 31.79
N ASP A 1106 0.21 -20.57 31.31
CA ASP A 1106 0.79 -21.87 31.64
C ASP A 1106 1.93 -21.76 32.66
N LYS A 1107 2.20 -22.87 33.34
CA LYS A 1107 3.27 -22.98 34.33
C LYS A 1107 4.63 -22.68 33.69
N ILE A 1108 5.30 -21.63 34.17
CA ILE A 1108 6.65 -21.27 33.78
C ILE A 1108 7.61 -22.33 34.31
N SER A 1109 8.02 -23.23 33.44
CA SER A 1109 8.84 -24.38 33.80
C SER A 1109 10.31 -24.00 33.96
N LYS A 1110 10.77 -23.02 33.17
CA LYS A 1110 12.17 -22.59 33.12
C LYS A 1110 12.30 -21.19 32.54
N VAL A 1111 13.24 -20.41 33.07
CA VAL A 1111 13.66 -19.12 32.52
C VAL A 1111 15.19 -19.05 32.51
N LEU A 1112 15.78 -18.62 31.40
CA LEU A 1112 17.21 -18.46 31.21
C LEU A 1112 17.48 -17.03 30.75
N MET A 1113 18.50 -16.36 31.29
CA MET A 1113 18.93 -15.04 30.82
C MET A 1113 20.36 -15.12 30.29
N TYR A 1114 20.64 -14.47 29.17
CA TYR A 1114 21.93 -14.41 28.49
C TYR A 1114 22.34 -12.95 28.27
N ASP A 1115 23.65 -12.67 28.24
CA ASP A 1115 24.16 -11.41 27.69
C ASP A 1115 24.21 -11.46 26.14
N LEU A 1116 24.57 -10.34 25.51
CA LEU A 1116 24.66 -10.24 24.05
C LEU A 1116 25.79 -11.06 23.42
N LEU A 1117 26.76 -11.53 24.23
CA LEU A 1117 27.82 -12.43 23.77
C LEU A 1117 27.41 -13.91 23.89
N GLY A 1118 26.17 -14.18 24.30
CA GLY A 1118 25.62 -15.53 24.47
C GLY A 1118 26.00 -16.20 25.79
N THR A 1119 26.63 -15.48 26.72
CA THR A 1119 26.97 -16.01 28.04
C THR A 1119 25.72 -16.08 28.91
N LYS A 1120 25.44 -17.25 29.47
CA LYS A 1120 24.28 -17.43 30.37
C LYS A 1120 24.53 -16.74 31.73
N ILE A 1121 23.69 -15.78 32.06
CA ILE A 1121 23.78 -14.94 33.27
C ILE A 1121 22.90 -15.50 34.40
N LEU A 1122 21.70 -16.01 34.07
CA LEU A 1122 20.75 -16.48 35.08
C LEU A 1122 19.97 -17.71 34.56
N GLU A 1123 19.58 -18.59 35.48
CA GLU A 1123 18.65 -19.68 35.24
C GLU A 1123 17.76 -19.88 36.46
N ILE A 1124 16.43 -19.86 36.26
CA ILE A 1124 15.45 -20.16 37.32
C ILE A 1124 14.38 -21.13 36.81
N THR A 1125 13.74 -21.84 37.73
CA THR A 1125 12.65 -22.79 37.43
C THR A 1125 11.44 -22.49 38.33
N PRO A 1126 10.63 -21.47 37.99
CA PRO A 1126 9.62 -20.90 38.89
C PRO A 1126 8.51 -21.89 39.25
N GLN A 1127 8.12 -22.73 38.29
CA GLN A 1127 7.06 -23.72 38.47
C GLN A 1127 5.73 -23.07 38.90
N SER A 1128 5.44 -21.88 38.38
CA SER A 1128 4.25 -21.07 38.64
C SER A 1128 3.85 -20.29 37.39
N ASN A 1129 2.62 -19.79 37.35
CA ASN A 1129 2.13 -18.94 36.25
C ASN A 1129 2.68 -17.50 36.33
N ASN A 1130 3.18 -17.10 37.50
CA ASN A 1130 3.83 -15.80 37.70
C ASN A 1130 5.21 -16.01 38.35
N SER A 1131 6.21 -15.31 37.86
CA SER A 1131 7.58 -15.32 38.37
C SER A 1131 8.13 -13.90 38.43
N GLN A 1132 9.03 -13.64 39.38
CA GLN A 1132 9.77 -12.38 39.46
C GLN A 1132 11.27 -12.69 39.51
N ILE A 1133 12.06 -11.96 38.74
CA ILE A 1133 13.51 -12.03 38.68
C ILE A 1133 14.08 -10.76 39.29
N ASP A 1134 15.00 -10.90 40.24
CA ASP A 1134 15.76 -9.79 40.80
C ASP A 1134 17.04 -9.57 39.99
N LEU A 1135 17.20 -8.36 39.47
CA LEU A 1135 18.27 -7.88 38.61
C LEU A 1135 19.06 -6.73 39.26
N HIS A 1136 18.82 -6.41 40.54
CA HIS A 1136 19.45 -5.28 41.25
C HIS A 1136 21.00 -5.31 41.21
N GLY A 1137 21.61 -6.50 41.09
CA GLY A 1137 23.06 -6.67 41.00
C GLY A 1137 23.63 -6.74 39.58
N MET A 1138 22.80 -6.63 38.54
CA MET A 1138 23.24 -6.76 37.15
C MET A 1138 23.64 -5.42 36.53
N PRO A 1139 24.74 -5.37 35.75
CA PRO A 1139 25.12 -4.16 35.03
C PRO A 1139 24.00 -3.66 34.10
N PRO A 1140 23.84 -2.34 33.92
CA PRO A 1140 23.02 -1.78 32.86
C PRO A 1140 23.43 -2.34 31.50
N GLY A 1141 22.46 -2.72 30.68
CA GLY A 1141 22.72 -3.38 29.41
C GLY A 1141 21.53 -4.16 28.86
N THR A 1142 21.73 -4.72 27.66
CA THR A 1142 20.73 -5.58 27.01
C THR A 1142 21.01 -7.04 27.32
N TYR A 1143 19.97 -7.79 27.65
CA TYR A 1143 20.00 -9.22 27.93
C TYR A 1143 18.93 -9.94 27.12
N ILE A 1144 19.13 -11.22 26.85
CA ILE A 1144 18.13 -12.09 26.20
C ILE A 1144 17.55 -13.04 27.23
N LEU A 1145 16.24 -13.02 27.40
CA LEU A 1145 15.49 -13.87 28.30
C LEU A 1145 14.77 -14.97 27.52
N LYS A 1146 15.01 -16.22 27.85
CA LYS A 1146 14.40 -17.40 27.24
C LYS A 1146 13.46 -18.07 28.25
N ILE A 1147 12.17 -18.11 27.97
CA ILE A 1147 11.12 -18.58 28.87
C ILE A 1147 10.48 -19.85 28.29
N LYS A 1148 10.31 -20.89 29.12
CA LYS A 1148 9.67 -22.15 28.74
C LYS A 1148 8.40 -22.40 29.55
N THR A 1149 7.27 -22.52 28.87
CA THR A 1149 5.95 -22.89 29.44
C THR A 1149 5.44 -24.15 28.74
N GLY A 1150 5.25 -25.25 29.48
CA GLY A 1150 4.89 -26.55 28.85
C GLY A 1150 5.84 -26.95 27.70
N ASN A 1151 5.29 -27.05 26.48
CA ASN A 1151 6.03 -27.34 25.24
C ASN A 1151 6.49 -26.08 24.48
N ARG A 1152 6.11 -24.88 24.92
CA ARG A 1152 6.42 -23.59 24.28
C ARG A 1152 7.71 -22.99 24.84
N LEU A 1153 8.44 -22.28 23.97
CA LEU A 1153 9.71 -21.63 24.27
C LEU A 1153 9.73 -20.26 23.58
N GLU A 1154 9.88 -19.19 24.35
CA GLU A 1154 9.88 -17.82 23.84
C GLU A 1154 11.17 -17.08 24.23
N LEU A 1155 11.56 -16.10 23.42
CA LEU A 1155 12.71 -15.23 23.62
C LEU A 1155 12.25 -13.78 23.74
N HIS A 1156 12.74 -13.08 24.76
CA HIS A 1156 12.38 -11.72 25.11
C HIS A 1156 13.65 -10.90 25.35
N LYS A 1157 13.81 -9.76 24.67
CA LYS A 1157 14.92 -8.83 24.91
C LYS A 1157 14.61 -7.99 26.15
N ILE A 1158 15.53 -7.93 27.11
CA ILE A 1158 15.39 -7.18 28.36
C ILE A 1158 16.42 -6.05 28.40
N LEU A 1159 15.96 -4.81 28.59
CA LEU A 1159 16.82 -3.67 28.81
C LEU A 1159 16.91 -3.37 30.31
N LYS A 1160 18.07 -3.62 30.92
CA LYS A 1160 18.41 -3.23 32.30
C LYS A 1160 18.97 -1.81 32.30
N ARG A 1161 18.34 -0.91 33.07
CA ARG A 1161 18.83 0.46 33.28
C ARG A 1161 19.80 0.56 34.44
#